data_AF-A0A1Y2BZ59-F1
#
_entry.id   AF-A0A1Y2BZ59-F1
#
_cell.length_a   1.000
_cell.length_b   1.000
_cell.length_c   1.000
_cell.angle_alpha   90.00
_cell.angle_beta   90.00
_cell.angle_gamma   90.00
#
_symmetry.space_group_name_H-M   'P 1'
#
loop_
_entity.id
_entity.type
_entity.pdbx_description
1 polymer ?
#
loop_
_entity_poly.entity_id
_entity_poly.type
_entity_poly.pdbx_seq_one_letter_code
_entity_poly.pdbx_strand_id
1 'polypeptide(L)'
;MEKLLRTSLRTTAAAQRTFAVRGLRTTSVVRDQSFLNGTSASYIEQMHEEWTRDPSSVHASWRAYFANVAAGKVPAFVSPFSVPGAGAPTGSVPLVASPAAFVDTAADAKIPPGEILDHMKVQLLVRAFQIRGHQLADLDPLGIAPRDASEAPELDPKHYGFTDADLNRKFYLGQGILPGFIASEQKDALTLREIVDRLKKTYASSIGIEYGHINDRAACDWLRQKFEVPIRYAYTKDEKLVILDRLIWSDSFERFVATKYPSEKRFGLEGCESLIPGMKALVDRSVELGVNSVVMGMPHRGRLNVLSNVVRKPNESIFAEFAGSRDDSVEGSGDVKYHLGMNYARPTPSGAIVNLSLAANPSHLEAVNPVVQGKVHAIQYYQNDTKERAKALGVLLHGDAAFAGQGVVYEAIGLADLPSYTTGGTIHIVVNNQIGFTTDPRFSRSTPYCSDVAKTVSAPILHVNGDDVEAVIYCMQLASEWRAKYKKDVVVDIVCYRKHGHNEVDQPGFTQPKMYEKIKTMTPVAEKYIAQLLGEGTVSEAEVKQMKDKVWGILEKNYTDSKTYKPTPKEWVSSNWTNMKAPKELAAEGVPSQSTGVPFDLLQHIGVAGSSYPSNFTVHPNLTRILKLREKTVTEGDDIDWATAESMSFGSILAEGMHVRLSGQDVERGTFSHRHALLNDQKTEERYVPLNHLVGAGSVVASQQQLTVCNSSLTEFGCLGFELGYSMVNPNQLVMWEAQFGDFANNAQCIIDQFISSGEQKWLQRTGLTMLLPHGYDGQGPEHSSARMERYLQLCDQDPFTMPEFGVGKGSYARQHQECNMQVIYPTVPSNYFHALRRQVMREFRKPLIVFTSKALLRHPLAKSTIAEMGPGTRFQRLIPEVLHPNPLANFNPVPENSAVWSGNNAEPRLPYSAIADPANPPVIPAGVTIPESLKKIAASQPEFTLLPPNQIKTVIFCSGQVYYVLSRARALNNLRDIAIVRLEQLNPFPFWEAKEVIDFYGANGGKLEEVVYCQEEAMNSGAWSFVQPRLETALKATNWFKSDAGRAAIESYDRRFTPGGLDNHYDGKKSVRGSPYIRYAGRDISAAPSTGLKKQHAFEDKMFVSEALLGGELKMPVSLENGIPKFY
;
A
#
# COMPACT_ATOMS: atom_id res chain seq x y z
N MET A 1 54.28 0.63 -6.46
CA MET A 1 53.08 1.49 -6.51
C MET A 1 53.46 2.88 -6.01
N GLU A 2 54.49 3.45 -6.64
CA GLU A 2 55.17 4.69 -6.21
C GLU A 2 56.01 5.17 -7.41
N LYS A 3 55.33 5.49 -8.52
CA LYS A 3 55.88 6.15 -9.72
C LYS A 3 54.74 6.32 -10.73
N LEU A 4 54.06 7.46 -10.68
CA LEU A 4 53.42 8.18 -11.80
C LEU A 4 52.50 9.27 -11.23
N LEU A 5 53.14 10.31 -10.68
CA LEU A 5 52.54 11.60 -10.35
C LEU A 5 53.39 12.65 -11.06
N ARG A 6 52.91 13.17 -12.20
CA ARG A 6 53.15 14.52 -12.78
C ARG A 6 52.89 14.52 -14.30
N THR A 7 51.78 15.12 -14.72
CA THR A 7 51.78 16.16 -15.78
C THR A 7 50.52 17.02 -15.73
N SER A 8 50.75 18.33 -15.83
CA SER A 8 49.91 19.54 -15.75
C SER A 8 48.99 19.73 -16.97
N LEU A 9 47.69 20.08 -16.78
CA LEU A 9 47.05 21.42 -16.83
C LEU A 9 46.97 22.15 -18.19
N ARG A 10 45.72 22.56 -18.53
CA ARG A 10 45.17 23.65 -19.41
C ARG A 10 44.09 23.05 -20.34
N THR A 11 42.87 23.56 -20.56
CA THR A 11 42.09 24.80 -20.27
C THR A 11 40.64 24.44 -20.69
N THR A 12 39.53 24.86 -20.07
CA THR A 12 38.88 26.20 -20.18
C THR A 12 37.81 26.39 -19.10
N ALA A 13 37.71 27.61 -18.58
CA ALA A 13 36.85 28.02 -17.47
C ALA A 13 35.58 28.77 -17.92
N ALA A 14 34.51 28.67 -17.10
CA ALA A 14 33.48 29.69 -16.91
C ALA A 14 33.02 29.61 -15.44
N ALA A 15 33.57 30.48 -14.58
CA ALA A 15 32.89 31.62 -13.96
C ALA A 15 32.05 31.29 -12.69
N GLN A 16 32.72 31.26 -11.53
CA GLN A 16 32.15 31.68 -10.25
C GLN A 16 32.96 32.87 -9.75
N ARG A 17 32.30 34.03 -9.63
CA ARG A 17 32.90 35.26 -9.09
C ARG A 17 32.72 35.30 -7.57
N THR A 18 33.81 35.17 -6.84
CA THR A 18 33.96 35.65 -5.47
C THR A 18 34.65 37.01 -5.54
N PHE A 19 34.02 38.06 -5.02
CA PHE A 19 34.68 39.35 -4.78
C PHE A 19 34.86 39.55 -3.28
N ALA A 20 36.11 39.61 -2.85
CA ALA A 20 36.51 40.24 -1.59
C ALA A 20 36.81 41.72 -1.87
N VAL A 21 36.35 42.62 -0.99
CA VAL A 21 36.83 44.01 -0.94
C VAL A 21 37.25 44.31 0.50
N ARG A 22 38.46 44.86 0.62
CA ARG A 22 39.13 45.25 1.86
C ARG A 22 39.02 46.77 2.04
N GLY A 23 38.49 47.20 3.18
CA GLY A 23 38.90 48.40 3.94
C GLY A 23 38.35 49.77 3.54
N LEU A 24 37.49 50.33 4.41
CA LEU A 24 37.69 51.65 5.06
C LEU A 24 36.70 51.79 6.23
N ARG A 25 37.25 51.91 7.45
CA ARG A 25 36.52 52.26 8.67
C ARG A 25 36.23 53.75 8.66
N THR A 26 34.95 54.13 8.60
CA THR A 26 34.43 55.36 9.22
C THR A 26 32.92 55.19 9.48
N THR A 27 32.55 55.48 10.72
CA THR A 27 31.19 55.71 11.28
C THR A 27 30.20 54.53 11.30
N SER A 28 30.18 53.85 12.44
CA SER A 28 29.39 52.67 12.82
C SER A 28 28.01 53.01 13.43
N VAL A 29 27.19 53.89 12.83
CA VAL A 29 25.90 54.28 13.45
C VAL A 29 24.71 54.29 12.49
N VAL A 30 24.90 54.22 11.17
CA VAL A 30 23.77 54.28 10.20
C VAL A 30 23.21 52.90 9.84
N ARG A 31 23.83 51.80 10.28
CA ARG A 31 23.44 50.43 9.88
C ARG A 31 22.34 49.78 10.73
N ASP A 32 21.87 50.44 11.80
CA ASP A 32 20.99 49.82 12.82
C ASP A 32 19.54 50.33 12.80
N GLN A 33 19.07 50.82 11.63
CA GLN A 33 17.68 51.22 11.44
C GLN A 33 17.03 50.37 10.35
N SER A 34 16.52 49.19 10.73
CA SER A 34 15.96 48.20 9.79
C SER A 34 14.71 48.67 9.02
N PHE A 35 14.09 49.78 9.43
CA PHE A 35 12.91 50.35 8.77
C PHE A 35 13.24 51.25 7.56
N LEU A 36 14.51 51.65 7.36
CA LEU A 36 14.95 52.47 6.22
C LEU A 36 15.28 51.58 5.00
N ASN A 37 14.31 50.81 4.51
CA ASN A 37 14.41 50.07 3.24
C ASN A 37 13.59 50.76 2.13
N GLY A 38 13.95 50.54 0.86
CA GLY A 38 13.36 51.24 -0.29
C GLY A 38 11.85 51.05 -0.50
N THR A 39 11.23 50.08 0.20
CA THR A 39 9.79 49.81 0.20
C THR A 39 9.00 50.63 1.24
N SER A 40 9.67 51.28 2.19
CA SER A 40 9.04 52.03 3.29
C SER A 40 9.07 53.55 3.10
N ALA A 41 9.69 54.04 2.02
CA ALA A 41 9.96 55.46 1.81
C ALA A 41 8.69 56.34 1.75
N SER A 42 7.66 55.88 1.05
CA SER A 42 6.38 56.60 0.92
C SER A 42 5.63 56.74 2.26
N TYR A 43 5.69 55.70 3.12
CA TYR A 43 5.10 55.75 4.45
C TYR A 43 5.84 56.71 5.38
N ILE A 44 7.17 56.74 5.32
CA ILE A 44 7.99 57.66 6.12
C ILE A 44 7.75 59.11 5.68
N GLU A 45 7.67 59.38 4.37
CA GLU A 45 7.29 60.70 3.85
C GLU A 45 5.91 61.12 4.33
N GLN A 46 4.91 60.23 4.28
CA GLN A 46 3.57 60.51 4.78
C GLN A 46 3.56 60.83 6.28
N MET A 47 4.25 60.04 7.11
CA MET A 47 4.37 60.29 8.55
C MET A 47 5.13 61.59 8.83
N HIS A 48 6.13 61.93 8.03
CA HIS A 48 6.85 63.20 8.16
C HIS A 48 5.96 64.40 7.77
N GLU A 49 5.17 64.29 6.70
CA GLU A 49 4.19 65.32 6.32
C GLU A 49 3.12 65.53 7.41
N GLU A 50 2.57 64.45 7.95
CA GLU A 50 1.58 64.49 9.03
C GLU A 50 2.17 65.11 10.30
N TRP A 51 3.39 64.75 10.68
CA TRP A 51 4.12 65.36 11.80
C TRP A 51 4.45 66.84 11.58
N THR A 52 4.77 67.24 10.34
CA THR A 52 5.04 68.63 9.99
C THR A 52 3.79 69.50 10.09
N ARG A 53 2.60 68.93 9.79
CA ARG A 53 1.31 69.62 9.96
C ARG A 53 0.89 69.70 11.43
N ASP A 54 1.02 68.60 12.17
CA ASP A 54 0.79 68.53 13.61
C ASP A 54 1.67 67.45 14.24
N PRO A 55 2.66 67.80 15.08
CA PRO A 55 3.53 66.82 15.73
C PRO A 55 2.78 65.76 16.55
N SER A 56 1.56 66.09 17.01
CA SER A 56 0.73 65.20 17.82
C SER A 56 -0.01 64.12 17.01
N SER A 57 -0.14 64.30 15.69
CA SER A 57 -0.89 63.40 14.79
C SER A 57 -0.22 62.05 14.56
N VAL A 58 1.10 61.99 14.76
CA VAL A 58 1.88 60.76 14.64
C VAL A 58 2.19 60.15 15.99
N HIS A 59 2.42 58.84 15.99
CA HIS A 59 2.81 58.08 17.18
C HIS A 59 4.08 58.65 17.84
N ALA A 60 4.19 58.50 19.17
CA ALA A 60 5.28 59.08 19.97
C ALA A 60 6.69 58.69 19.47
N SER A 61 6.85 57.50 18.89
CA SER A 61 8.11 57.04 18.28
C SER A 61 8.49 57.85 17.04
N TRP A 62 7.54 58.14 16.15
CA TRP A 62 7.75 58.99 14.97
C TRP A 62 7.96 60.44 15.36
N ARG A 63 7.22 60.94 16.36
CA ARG A 63 7.41 62.28 16.92
C ARG A 63 8.81 62.47 17.48
N ALA A 64 9.31 61.49 18.26
CA ALA A 64 10.66 61.51 18.81
C ALA A 64 11.72 61.37 17.71
N TYR A 65 11.47 60.56 16.69
CA TYR A 65 12.38 60.39 15.56
C TYR A 65 12.52 61.67 14.74
N PHE A 66 11.42 62.25 14.25
CA PHE A 66 11.46 63.46 13.44
C PHE A 66 11.96 64.69 14.21
N ALA A 67 11.64 64.81 15.51
CA ALA A 67 12.20 65.86 16.34
C ALA A 67 13.74 65.76 16.49
N ASN A 68 14.27 64.53 16.61
CA ASN A 68 15.73 64.32 16.68
C ASN A 68 16.42 64.55 15.32
N VAL A 69 15.79 64.13 14.21
CA VAL A 69 16.25 64.42 12.84
C VAL A 69 16.30 65.94 12.59
N ALA A 70 15.23 66.67 12.90
CA ALA A 70 15.16 68.12 12.72
C ALA A 70 16.18 68.89 13.59
N ALA A 71 16.55 68.33 14.74
CA ALA A 71 17.58 68.87 15.63
C ALA A 71 19.02 68.48 15.25
N GLY A 72 19.24 67.79 14.12
CA GLY A 72 20.56 67.34 13.66
C GLY A 72 21.21 66.29 14.57
N LYS A 73 20.43 65.61 15.41
CA LYS A 73 20.89 64.55 16.33
C LYS A 73 20.76 63.19 15.66
N VAL A 74 21.58 62.23 16.08
CA VAL A 74 21.46 60.82 15.64
C VAL A 74 20.07 60.32 16.07
N PRO A 75 19.18 59.96 15.12
CA PRO A 75 17.84 59.52 15.49
C PRO A 75 17.92 58.10 16.05
N ALA A 76 17.25 57.82 17.16
CA ALA A 76 16.97 56.47 17.62
C ALA A 76 15.47 56.21 17.39
N PHE A 77 15.13 55.41 16.39
CA PHE A 77 13.75 54.96 16.18
C PHE A 77 13.53 53.70 17.00
N VAL A 78 12.69 53.78 18.03
CA VAL A 78 12.14 52.60 18.69
C VAL A 78 10.79 52.35 18.02
N SER A 79 10.71 51.28 17.22
CA SER A 79 9.43 50.88 16.62
C SER A 79 8.38 50.74 17.73
N PRO A 80 7.16 51.27 17.56
CA PRO A 80 6.06 50.81 18.39
C PRO A 80 5.98 49.29 18.28
N PHE A 81 5.54 48.64 19.35
CA PHE A 81 5.27 47.21 19.36
C PHE A 81 4.17 46.93 18.34
N SER A 82 4.55 46.53 17.13
CA SER A 82 3.60 46.17 16.08
C SER A 82 3.05 44.79 16.40
N VAL A 83 1.76 44.73 16.71
CA VAL A 83 1.01 43.47 16.58
C VAL A 83 1.10 43.05 15.10
N PRO A 84 1.45 41.80 14.76
CA PRO A 84 1.54 41.39 13.37
C PRO A 84 0.17 41.53 12.70
N GLY A 85 0.08 42.39 11.68
CA GLY A 85 -1.10 42.44 10.81
C GLY A 85 -1.52 43.83 10.33
N ALA A 86 -0.73 44.44 9.45
CA ALA A 86 -1.24 45.34 8.40
C ALA A 86 -0.15 45.54 7.33
N GLY A 87 -0.17 44.70 6.29
CA GLY A 87 0.46 44.99 4.99
C GLY A 87 1.78 44.29 4.66
N ALA A 88 1.73 43.01 4.23
CA ALA A 88 2.69 42.37 3.32
C ALA A 88 2.10 41.04 2.75
N PRO A 89 2.50 40.58 1.55
CA PRO A 89 1.75 39.60 0.75
C PRO A 89 2.04 38.13 1.11
N THR A 90 0.96 37.35 1.10
CA THR A 90 0.82 35.88 0.90
C THR A 90 2.06 34.99 1.07
N GLY A 91 2.10 34.22 2.15
CA GLY A 91 3.04 33.11 2.28
C GLY A 91 3.32 32.56 3.69
N SER A 92 2.39 32.63 4.64
CA SER A 92 2.50 31.87 5.90
C SER A 92 1.15 31.81 6.64
N VAL A 93 0.97 30.68 7.33
CA VAL A 93 -0.14 30.21 8.18
C VAL A 93 -1.06 31.31 8.75
N PRO A 94 -2.39 31.20 8.65
CA PRO A 94 -3.29 32.23 9.15
C PRO A 94 -3.29 32.27 10.69
N LEU A 95 -2.67 33.31 11.24
CA LEU A 95 -2.90 33.76 12.62
C LEU A 95 -4.25 34.51 12.63
N VAL A 96 -5.36 33.81 12.86
CA VAL A 96 -6.67 34.42 13.17
C VAL A 96 -6.84 34.27 14.69
N ALA A 97 -6.74 35.31 15.51
CA ALA A 97 -7.60 36.50 15.48
C ALA A 97 -6.84 37.82 15.68
N SER A 98 -7.34 38.87 15.00
CA SER A 98 -6.95 40.27 15.19
C SER A 98 -7.00 40.72 16.66
N PRO A 99 -6.11 41.62 17.09
CA PRO A 99 -6.20 42.28 18.40
C PRO A 99 -7.52 43.04 18.62
N ALA A 100 -8.26 43.34 17.54
CA ALA A 100 -9.57 43.99 17.62
C ALA A 100 -10.67 43.12 18.26
N ALA A 101 -10.55 41.79 18.26
CA ALA A 101 -11.47 40.90 18.99
C ALA A 101 -11.12 40.77 20.49
N PHE A 102 -9.96 41.28 20.91
CA PHE A 102 -9.47 41.20 22.30
C PHE A 102 -9.84 42.44 23.14
N VAL A 103 -10.35 43.51 22.52
CA VAL A 103 -10.77 44.73 23.25
C VAL A 103 -12.20 44.61 23.76
N ASP A 104 -13.05 43.79 23.13
CA ASP A 104 -14.45 43.64 23.53
C ASP A 104 -14.64 42.83 24.83
N THR A 105 -13.60 42.12 25.31
CA THR A 105 -13.61 41.40 26.60
C THR A 105 -13.16 42.25 27.79
N ALA A 106 -12.70 43.48 27.57
CA ALA A 106 -12.41 44.43 28.64
C ALA A 106 -13.67 45.10 29.20
N ALA A 107 -14.83 44.94 28.54
CA ALA A 107 -16.08 45.59 28.94
C ALA A 107 -16.74 45.00 30.22
N ASP A 108 -16.28 43.84 30.70
CA ASP A 108 -16.79 43.15 31.91
C ASP A 108 -15.78 43.12 33.09
N ALA A 109 -14.72 43.95 33.05
CA ALA A 109 -13.47 43.65 33.76
C ALA A 109 -13.55 43.60 35.30
N LYS A 110 -13.49 42.37 35.84
CA LYS A 110 -12.97 42.03 37.20
C LYS A 110 -11.45 42.26 37.35
N ILE A 111 -10.76 42.71 36.30
CA ILE A 111 -9.30 42.93 36.26
C ILE A 111 -9.01 44.42 36.49
N PRO A 112 -8.20 44.80 37.51
CA PRO A 112 -7.82 46.19 37.71
C PRO A 112 -7.07 46.77 36.48
N PRO A 113 -7.36 48.02 36.05
CA PRO A 113 -6.73 48.62 34.86
C PRO A 113 -5.19 48.64 34.89
N GLY A 114 -4.59 48.74 36.09
CA GLY A 114 -3.14 48.71 36.30
C GLY A 114 -2.51 47.32 36.21
N GLU A 115 -3.31 46.24 36.16
CA GLU A 115 -2.85 44.84 36.19
C GLU A 115 -3.12 44.09 34.88
N ILE A 116 -3.65 44.76 33.86
CA ILE A 116 -3.99 44.17 32.56
C ILE A 116 -2.74 43.57 31.90
N LEU A 117 -1.62 44.29 31.89
CA LEU A 117 -0.36 43.82 31.30
C LEU A 117 0.14 42.53 31.98
N ASP A 118 0.03 42.44 33.29
CA ASP A 118 0.47 41.24 34.02
C ASP A 118 -0.49 40.06 33.78
N HIS A 119 -1.80 40.30 33.66
CA HIS A 119 -2.75 39.26 33.25
C HIS A 119 -2.46 38.75 31.82
N MET A 120 -2.11 39.64 30.88
CA MET A 120 -1.70 39.24 29.53
C MET A 120 -0.42 38.39 29.55
N LYS A 121 0.57 38.73 30.39
CA LYS A 121 1.78 37.91 30.58
C LYS A 121 1.45 36.52 31.13
N VAL A 122 0.57 36.42 32.12
CA VAL A 122 0.12 35.12 32.66
C VAL A 122 -0.62 34.31 31.58
N GLN A 123 -1.43 34.95 30.75
CA GLN A 123 -2.09 34.29 29.62
C GLN A 123 -1.07 33.77 28.59
N LEU A 124 -0.02 34.54 28.28
CA LEU A 124 1.07 34.08 27.42
C LEU A 124 1.83 32.89 28.02
N LEU A 125 2.11 32.92 29.33
CA LEU A 125 2.71 31.80 30.06
C LEU A 125 1.84 30.53 29.97
N VAL A 126 0.53 30.63 30.23
CA VAL A 126 -0.42 29.50 30.08
C VAL A 126 -0.38 28.96 28.65
N ARG A 127 -0.41 29.84 27.65
CA ARG A 127 -0.38 29.45 26.24
C ARG A 127 0.93 28.76 25.87
N ALA A 128 2.06 29.23 26.41
CA ALA A 128 3.36 28.62 26.22
C ALA A 128 3.36 27.17 26.75
N PHE A 129 2.84 26.93 27.96
CA PHE A 129 2.70 25.57 28.50
C PHE A 129 1.76 24.69 27.69
N GLN A 130 0.64 25.22 27.21
CA GLN A 130 -0.30 24.49 26.35
C GLN A 130 0.33 24.01 25.04
N ILE A 131 1.27 24.78 24.48
CA ILE A 131 1.93 24.47 23.20
C ILE A 131 3.21 23.67 23.40
N ARG A 132 4.05 24.06 24.38
CA ARG A 132 5.43 23.58 24.54
C ARG A 132 5.70 22.87 25.86
N GLY A 133 4.73 22.77 26.77
CA GLY A 133 4.92 22.17 28.09
C GLY A 133 5.42 20.72 28.02
N HIS A 134 5.05 19.99 26.97
CA HIS A 134 5.53 18.64 26.68
C HIS A 134 7.07 18.54 26.55
N GLN A 135 7.78 19.64 26.26
CA GLN A 135 9.24 19.68 26.20
C GLN A 135 9.90 19.62 27.60
N LEU A 136 9.16 19.99 28.65
CA LEU A 136 9.60 19.88 30.05
C LEU A 136 9.04 18.65 30.76
N ALA A 137 8.25 17.82 30.07
CA ALA A 137 7.64 16.63 30.65
C ALA A 137 8.68 15.58 31.08
N ASP A 138 8.37 14.88 32.17
CA ASP A 138 9.18 13.81 32.74
C ASP A 138 8.96 12.49 31.99
N LEU A 139 9.42 12.45 30.74
CA LEU A 139 9.14 11.34 29.82
C LEU A 139 10.22 10.26 29.82
N ASP A 140 11.48 10.62 29.96
CA ASP A 140 12.61 9.68 29.86
C ASP A 140 12.84 8.90 31.17
N PRO A 141 12.52 7.60 31.25
CA PRO A 141 12.76 6.79 32.44
C PRO A 141 14.26 6.63 32.77
N LEU A 142 15.15 6.81 31.79
CA LEU A 142 16.59 6.72 31.99
C LEU A 142 17.17 8.01 32.56
N GLY A 143 16.48 9.16 32.39
CA GLY A 143 16.98 10.47 32.79
C GLY A 143 18.33 10.83 32.16
N ILE A 144 18.62 10.33 30.96
CA ILE A 144 19.88 10.58 30.23
C ILE A 144 19.71 11.64 29.14
N ALA A 145 18.48 11.86 28.68
CA ALA A 145 18.16 12.97 27.79
C ALA A 145 18.14 14.29 28.59
N PRO A 146 18.93 15.32 28.21
CA PRO A 146 18.93 16.58 28.92
C PRO A 146 17.56 17.27 28.76
N ARG A 147 16.95 17.66 29.89
CA ARG A 147 15.84 18.62 29.91
C ARG A 147 16.42 20.02 29.93
N ASP A 148 16.75 20.54 28.76
CA ASP A 148 17.30 21.89 28.69
C ASP A 148 16.17 22.93 28.75
N ALA A 149 15.90 23.43 29.95
CA ALA A 149 14.94 24.50 30.15
C ALA A 149 15.29 25.79 29.36
N SER A 150 16.54 25.93 28.90
CA SER A 150 16.94 27.04 28.02
C SER A 150 16.38 26.94 26.60
N GLU A 151 15.91 25.77 26.17
CA GLU A 151 15.25 25.60 24.87
C GLU A 151 13.82 26.17 24.87
N ALA A 152 13.18 26.28 26.04
CA ALA A 152 11.83 26.82 26.21
C ALA A 152 11.75 27.84 27.37
N PRO A 153 12.49 28.97 27.28
CA PRO A 153 12.57 29.96 28.36
C PRO A 153 11.21 30.55 28.70
N GLU A 154 10.27 30.59 27.76
CA GLU A 154 8.90 31.10 27.95
C GLU A 154 8.03 30.25 28.88
N LEU A 155 8.52 29.10 29.35
CA LEU A 155 7.86 28.26 30.36
C LEU A 155 8.26 28.66 31.80
N ASP A 156 9.25 29.55 31.95
CA ASP A 156 9.62 30.14 33.23
C ASP A 156 8.89 31.50 33.42
N PRO A 157 8.14 31.71 34.52
CA PRO A 157 7.57 33.02 34.84
C PRO A 157 8.58 34.19 34.78
N LYS A 158 9.86 33.93 35.07
CA LYS A 158 10.94 34.93 35.00
C LYS A 158 11.12 35.51 33.59
N HIS A 159 10.81 34.75 32.54
CA HIS A 159 10.86 35.23 31.16
C HIS A 159 9.91 36.41 30.92
N TYR A 160 8.79 36.46 31.64
CA TYR A 160 7.81 37.55 31.56
C TYR A 160 8.06 38.67 32.59
N GLY A 161 9.16 38.61 33.33
CA GLY A 161 9.52 39.59 34.34
C GLY A 161 8.87 39.36 35.71
N PHE A 162 8.29 38.19 35.97
CA PHE A 162 7.84 37.84 37.32
C PHE A 162 9.00 37.38 38.18
N THR A 163 8.96 37.74 39.47
CA THR A 163 9.94 37.39 40.48
C THR A 163 9.32 36.48 41.55
N ASP A 164 10.13 35.97 42.47
CA ASP A 164 9.62 35.14 43.57
C ASP A 164 8.62 35.91 44.47
N ALA A 165 8.71 37.25 44.50
CA ALA A 165 7.75 38.09 45.21
C ALA A 165 6.35 38.09 44.56
N ASP A 166 6.25 37.81 43.26
CA ASP A 166 4.99 37.81 42.51
C ASP A 166 4.20 36.51 42.66
N LEU A 167 4.83 35.44 43.15
CA LEU A 167 4.24 34.09 43.19
C LEU A 167 2.93 34.01 43.98
N ASN A 168 2.75 34.87 44.98
CA ASN A 168 1.53 34.88 45.82
C ASN A 168 0.47 35.89 45.33
N ARG A 169 0.74 36.64 44.24
CA ARG A 169 -0.24 37.55 43.62
C ARG A 169 -1.34 36.72 42.95
N LYS A 170 -2.59 37.17 43.09
CA LYS A 170 -3.76 36.51 42.49
C LYS A 170 -4.03 37.06 41.09
N PHE A 171 -4.40 36.17 40.19
CA PHE A 171 -4.77 36.45 38.81
C PHE A 171 -6.15 35.85 38.53
N TYR A 172 -6.99 36.61 37.84
CA TYR A 172 -8.32 36.18 37.44
C TYR A 172 -8.23 35.11 36.35
N LEU A 173 -8.91 33.99 36.57
CA LEU A 173 -9.06 32.94 35.58
C LEU A 173 -10.19 33.35 34.63
N GLY A 174 -9.86 34.00 33.52
CA GLY A 174 -10.81 34.33 32.44
C GLY A 174 -10.82 33.28 31.33
N GLN A 175 -11.54 33.55 30.22
CA GLN A 175 -11.56 32.64 29.05
C GLN A 175 -10.16 32.33 28.47
N GLY A 176 -9.17 33.18 28.74
CA GLY A 176 -7.79 33.02 28.28
C GLY A 176 -6.85 32.25 29.24
N ILE A 177 -7.21 32.06 30.51
CA ILE A 177 -6.31 31.51 31.55
C ILE A 177 -6.95 30.26 32.16
N LEU A 178 -6.46 29.08 31.77
CA LEU A 178 -6.86 27.76 32.31
C LEU A 178 -8.39 27.53 32.37
N PRO A 179 -9.12 27.67 31.24
CA PRO A 179 -10.57 27.56 31.23
C PRO A 179 -11.09 26.19 31.71
N GLY A 180 -10.33 25.10 31.55
CA GLY A 180 -10.73 23.78 32.05
C GLY A 180 -10.79 23.73 33.58
N PHE A 181 -9.87 24.40 34.27
CA PHE A 181 -9.84 24.43 35.73
C PHE A 181 -10.98 25.27 36.32
N ILE A 182 -11.35 26.38 35.67
CA ILE A 182 -12.53 27.17 36.04
C ILE A 182 -13.77 26.29 35.99
N ALA A 183 -13.95 25.56 34.89
CA ALA A 183 -15.09 24.68 34.68
C ALA A 183 -15.15 23.56 35.74
N SER A 184 -13.99 23.04 36.17
CA SER A 184 -13.93 21.93 37.14
C SER A 184 -14.06 22.34 38.61
N GLU A 185 -13.51 23.49 39.02
CA GLU A 185 -13.40 23.87 40.44
C GLU A 185 -14.23 25.11 40.82
N GLN A 186 -14.84 25.80 39.85
CA GLN A 186 -15.59 27.05 40.06
C GLN A 186 -14.78 28.15 40.78
N LYS A 187 -13.44 28.12 40.69
CA LYS A 187 -12.57 29.20 41.17
C LYS A 187 -12.42 30.26 40.09
N ASP A 188 -12.57 31.52 40.46
CA ASP A 188 -12.46 32.66 39.55
C ASP A 188 -11.10 33.36 39.60
N ALA A 189 -10.25 33.04 40.59
CA ALA A 189 -8.86 33.50 40.65
C ALA A 189 -7.93 32.47 41.31
N LEU A 190 -6.65 32.46 40.90
CA LEU A 190 -5.57 31.66 41.48
C LEU A 190 -4.32 32.51 41.69
N THR A 191 -3.48 32.14 42.65
CA THR A 191 -2.14 32.73 42.76
C THR A 191 -1.25 32.31 41.58
N LEU A 192 -0.26 33.13 41.21
CA LEU A 192 0.70 32.78 40.15
C LEU A 192 1.38 31.44 40.43
N ARG A 193 1.71 31.15 41.69
CA ARG A 193 2.23 29.86 42.14
C ARG A 193 1.30 28.71 41.79
N GLU A 194 0.02 28.82 42.18
CA GLU A 194 -0.98 27.79 41.87
C GLU A 194 -1.16 27.59 40.36
N ILE A 195 -1.12 28.67 39.57
CA ILE A 195 -1.20 28.60 38.11
C ILE A 195 0.01 27.82 37.56
N VAL A 196 1.23 28.19 37.94
CA VAL A 196 2.47 27.55 37.47
C VAL A 196 2.53 26.09 37.89
N ASP A 197 2.19 25.77 39.14
CA ASP A 197 2.22 24.40 39.66
C ASP A 197 1.20 23.52 38.93
N ARG A 198 0.02 24.04 38.62
CA ARG A 198 -0.99 23.34 37.81
C ARG A 198 -0.52 23.13 36.38
N LEU A 199 0.04 24.16 35.73
CA LEU A 199 0.58 24.05 34.38
C LEU A 199 1.68 22.98 34.29
N LYS A 200 2.60 22.97 35.25
CA LYS A 200 3.65 21.95 35.35
C LYS A 200 3.06 20.55 35.58
N LYS A 201 2.10 20.40 36.50
CA LYS A 201 1.44 19.11 36.76
C LYS A 201 0.63 18.59 35.55
N THR A 202 0.04 19.49 34.76
CA THR A 202 -0.79 19.13 33.62
C THR A 202 0.04 18.82 32.36
N TYR A 203 1.02 19.68 32.03
CA TYR A 203 1.72 19.62 30.74
C TYR A 203 3.18 19.15 30.84
N ALA A 204 3.76 19.12 32.03
CA ALA A 204 5.17 18.78 32.27
C ALA A 204 5.34 17.71 33.38
N SER A 205 4.46 16.71 33.42
CA SER A 205 4.54 15.55 34.34
C SER A 205 5.05 14.30 33.60
N SER A 206 4.72 13.09 34.07
CA SER A 206 4.90 11.82 33.34
C SER A 206 4.12 11.72 32.01
N ILE A 207 3.33 12.73 31.65
CA ILE A 207 2.58 12.82 30.39
C ILE A 207 2.85 14.20 29.78
N GLY A 208 3.25 14.21 28.52
CA GLY A 208 3.31 15.39 27.65
C GLY A 208 2.32 15.24 26.51
N ILE A 209 1.62 16.31 26.15
CA ILE A 209 0.63 16.29 25.05
C ILE A 209 0.98 17.35 24.01
N GLU A 210 0.95 16.94 22.73
CA GLU A 210 1.00 17.84 21.58
C GLU A 210 -0.36 17.85 20.87
N TYR A 211 -1.01 19.01 20.86
CA TYR A 211 -2.28 19.22 20.17
C TYR A 211 -2.38 20.60 19.49
N GLY A 212 -1.33 21.43 19.61
CA GLY A 212 -1.32 22.80 19.08
C GLY A 212 -1.29 22.87 17.55
N HIS A 213 -0.91 21.80 16.87
CA HIS A 213 -0.92 21.66 15.41
C HIS A 213 -2.29 21.23 14.85
N ILE A 214 -3.27 20.91 15.71
CA ILE A 214 -4.61 20.51 15.30
C ILE A 214 -5.42 21.76 14.95
N ASN A 215 -5.99 21.78 13.74
CA ASN A 215 -6.78 22.94 13.27
C ASN A 215 -8.19 23.00 13.87
N ASP A 216 -8.77 21.86 14.27
CA ASP A 216 -10.09 21.80 14.89
C ASP A 216 -10.05 22.29 16.35
N ARG A 217 -10.57 23.49 16.57
CA ARG A 217 -10.63 24.11 17.89
C ARG A 217 -11.47 23.32 18.89
N ALA A 218 -12.60 22.76 18.48
CA ALA A 218 -13.45 21.99 19.38
C ALA A 218 -12.75 20.70 19.84
N ALA A 219 -11.92 20.12 18.96
CA ALA A 219 -11.08 18.98 19.30
C ALA A 219 -9.96 19.35 20.28
N CYS A 220 -9.26 20.47 20.06
CA CYS A 220 -8.29 21.00 21.02
C CYS A 220 -8.93 21.27 22.38
N ASP A 221 -10.12 21.86 22.41
CA ASP A 221 -10.82 22.24 23.64
C ASP A 221 -11.28 21.01 24.42
N TRP A 222 -11.67 19.95 23.74
CA TRP A 222 -11.96 18.66 24.37
C TRP A 222 -10.72 18.04 25.01
N LEU A 223 -9.56 18.08 24.35
CA LEU A 223 -8.30 17.63 24.96
C LEU A 223 -7.93 18.47 26.18
N ARG A 224 -8.12 19.80 26.10
CA ARG A 224 -7.91 20.69 27.26
C ARG A 224 -8.85 20.34 28.41
N GLN A 225 -10.12 20.05 28.17
CA GLN A 225 -11.06 19.61 29.21
C GLN A 225 -10.67 18.28 29.86
N LYS A 226 -9.92 17.43 29.15
CA LYS A 226 -9.41 16.16 29.70
C LYS A 226 -8.13 16.34 30.52
N PHE A 227 -7.29 17.31 30.18
CA PHE A 227 -5.99 17.56 30.81
C PHE A 227 -5.99 18.65 31.89
N GLU A 228 -6.71 19.74 31.68
CA GLU A 228 -6.83 20.90 32.59
C GLU A 228 -7.81 20.60 33.73
N VAL A 229 -7.59 19.48 34.43
CA VAL A 229 -8.35 19.05 35.61
C VAL A 229 -7.41 18.75 36.78
N PRO A 230 -7.83 18.89 38.04
CA PRO A 230 -6.96 18.72 39.22
C PRO A 230 -6.34 17.33 39.35
N ILE A 231 -7.12 16.32 38.96
CA ILE A 231 -6.77 14.89 38.97
C ILE A 231 -7.28 14.29 37.66
N ARG A 232 -6.36 13.82 36.81
CA ARG A 232 -6.69 13.25 35.48
C ARG A 232 -7.26 11.84 35.56
N TYR A 233 -6.74 11.05 36.49
CA TYR A 233 -7.15 9.67 36.74
C TYR A 233 -6.93 9.36 38.22
N ALA A 234 -7.81 8.55 38.79
CA ALA A 234 -7.74 8.04 40.15
C ALA A 234 -8.36 6.65 40.18
N TYR A 235 -7.53 5.62 39.99
CA TYR A 235 -8.01 4.25 39.94
C TYR A 235 -8.38 3.74 41.35
N THR A 236 -9.49 3.03 41.43
CA THR A 236 -9.95 2.31 42.62
C THR A 236 -8.98 1.17 42.96
N LYS A 237 -9.08 0.64 44.19
CA LYS A 237 -8.29 -0.52 44.61
C LYS A 237 -8.45 -1.72 43.66
N ASP A 238 -9.67 -2.00 43.22
CA ASP A 238 -9.94 -3.13 42.33
C ASP A 238 -9.34 -2.92 40.93
N GLU A 239 -9.41 -1.70 40.41
CA GLU A 239 -8.76 -1.36 39.14
C GLU A 239 -7.24 -1.49 39.25
N LYS A 240 -6.63 -0.98 40.34
CA LYS A 240 -5.19 -1.13 40.60
C LYS A 240 -4.76 -2.59 40.70
N LEU A 241 -5.57 -3.45 41.31
CA LEU A 241 -5.33 -4.90 41.36
C LEU A 241 -5.38 -5.54 39.96
N VAL A 242 -6.31 -5.13 39.09
CA VAL A 242 -6.37 -5.58 37.70
C VAL A 242 -5.16 -5.11 36.90
N ILE A 243 -4.72 -3.87 37.12
CA ILE A 243 -3.51 -3.32 36.50
C ILE A 243 -2.29 -4.14 36.91
N LEU A 244 -2.14 -4.39 38.21
CA LEU A 244 -1.07 -5.19 38.77
C LEU A 244 -1.06 -6.62 38.22
N ASP A 245 -2.21 -7.30 38.16
CA ASP A 245 -2.32 -8.64 37.57
C ASP A 245 -1.83 -8.66 36.12
N ARG A 246 -2.30 -7.73 35.29
CA ARG A 246 -1.88 -7.59 33.88
C ARG A 246 -0.38 -7.35 33.74
N LEU A 247 0.20 -6.54 34.63
CA LEU A 247 1.63 -6.24 34.64
C LEU A 247 2.48 -7.42 35.11
N ILE A 248 2.03 -8.16 36.14
CA ILE A 248 2.70 -9.38 36.60
C ILE A 248 2.71 -10.45 35.51
N TRP A 249 1.61 -10.63 34.77
CA TRP A 249 1.57 -11.51 33.59
C TRP A 249 2.61 -11.10 32.53
N SER A 250 2.73 -9.79 32.26
CA SER A 250 3.71 -9.26 31.30
C SER A 250 5.16 -9.54 31.74
N ASP A 251 5.53 -9.20 32.97
CA ASP A 251 6.88 -9.40 33.52
C ASP A 251 7.23 -10.89 33.64
N SER A 252 6.30 -11.68 34.20
CA SER A 252 6.51 -13.12 34.43
C SER A 252 6.72 -13.87 33.12
N PHE A 253 6.00 -13.49 32.04
CA PHE A 253 6.17 -14.10 30.73
C PHE A 253 7.59 -13.90 30.18
N GLU A 254 8.12 -12.67 30.22
CA GLU A 254 9.49 -12.40 29.73
C GLU A 254 10.54 -13.15 30.54
N ARG A 255 10.42 -13.12 31.88
CA ARG A 255 11.35 -13.83 32.77
C ARG A 255 11.28 -15.34 32.56
N PHE A 256 10.08 -15.87 32.35
CA PHE A 256 9.87 -17.31 32.12
C PHE A 256 10.51 -17.75 30.80
N VAL A 257 10.25 -17.05 29.69
CA VAL A 257 10.84 -17.36 28.39
C VAL A 257 12.36 -17.24 28.44
N ALA A 258 12.90 -16.17 29.05
CA ALA A 258 14.34 -15.99 29.23
C ALA A 258 14.98 -17.13 30.06
N THR A 259 14.25 -17.68 31.05
CA THR A 259 14.74 -18.78 31.88
C THR A 259 14.72 -20.11 31.14
N LYS A 260 13.65 -20.42 30.41
CA LYS A 260 13.48 -21.72 29.71
C LYS A 260 14.23 -21.78 28.38
N TYR A 261 14.42 -20.64 27.71
CA TYR A 261 15.00 -20.55 26.37
C TYR A 261 16.09 -19.45 26.28
N PRO A 262 17.18 -19.54 27.06
CA PRO A 262 18.18 -18.48 27.17
C PRO A 262 18.95 -18.19 25.87
N SER A 263 19.05 -19.16 24.96
CA SER A 263 19.74 -19.04 23.68
C SER A 263 18.86 -18.55 22.54
N GLU A 264 17.54 -18.43 22.77
CA GLU A 264 16.58 -18.09 21.73
C GLU A 264 16.36 -16.59 21.66
N LYS A 265 16.46 -16.04 20.44
CA LYS A 265 16.12 -14.64 20.19
C LYS A 265 14.62 -14.47 20.39
N ARG A 266 14.26 -13.48 21.22
CA ARG A 266 12.85 -13.21 21.50
C ARG A 266 12.35 -11.79 21.33
N PHE A 267 13.24 -10.82 21.21
CA PHE A 267 12.87 -9.42 21.09
C PHE A 267 11.91 -8.99 22.21
N GLY A 268 12.28 -9.33 23.44
CA GLY A 268 11.43 -9.22 24.63
C GLY A 268 10.98 -7.77 24.93
N LEU A 269 9.94 -7.66 25.76
CA LEU A 269 9.35 -6.38 26.14
C LEU A 269 10.04 -5.72 27.34
N GLU A 270 11.14 -6.27 27.87
CA GLU A 270 11.74 -5.77 29.11
C GLU A 270 12.18 -4.30 29.02
N GLY A 271 11.66 -3.47 29.93
CA GLY A 271 11.78 -2.02 29.94
C GLY A 271 10.58 -1.27 29.34
N CYS A 272 9.52 -1.96 28.93
CA CYS A 272 8.25 -1.40 28.45
C CYS A 272 7.04 -2.30 28.79
N GLU A 273 7.09 -3.03 29.90
CA GLU A 273 6.06 -3.99 30.32
C GLU A 273 4.68 -3.33 30.54
N SER A 274 4.65 -2.02 30.77
CA SER A 274 3.43 -1.20 30.86
C SER A 274 2.59 -1.18 29.57
N LEU A 275 3.17 -1.58 28.43
CA LEU A 275 2.43 -1.74 27.17
C LEU A 275 1.25 -2.71 27.31
N ILE A 276 1.43 -3.83 28.02
CA ILE A 276 0.40 -4.87 28.14
C ILE A 276 -0.84 -4.42 28.91
N PRO A 277 -0.74 -3.88 30.14
CA PRO A 277 -1.92 -3.34 30.83
C PRO A 277 -2.56 -2.19 30.03
N GLY A 278 -1.74 -1.32 29.40
CA GLY A 278 -2.22 -0.23 28.54
C GLY A 278 -3.05 -0.72 27.35
N MET A 279 -2.53 -1.68 26.56
CA MET A 279 -3.26 -2.26 25.42
C MET A 279 -4.56 -2.94 25.84
N LYS A 280 -4.56 -3.66 26.97
CA LYS A 280 -5.78 -4.30 27.46
C LYS A 280 -6.82 -3.25 27.85
N ALA A 281 -6.41 -2.16 28.49
CA ALA A 281 -7.30 -1.03 28.80
C ALA A 281 -7.83 -0.32 27.54
N LEU A 282 -6.98 -0.14 26.51
CA LEU A 282 -7.39 0.38 25.20
C LEU A 282 -8.51 -0.47 24.60
N VAL A 283 -8.31 -1.79 24.56
CA VAL A 283 -9.29 -2.74 24.00
C VAL A 283 -10.58 -2.72 24.81
N ASP A 284 -10.50 -2.82 26.14
CA ASP A 284 -11.67 -2.79 27.01
C ASP A 284 -12.48 -1.50 26.79
N ARG A 285 -11.81 -0.34 26.82
CA ARG A 285 -12.45 0.96 26.61
C ARG A 285 -13.03 1.11 25.20
N SER A 286 -12.36 0.61 24.18
CA SER A 286 -12.86 0.64 22.80
C SER A 286 -14.15 -0.18 22.64
N VAL A 287 -14.23 -1.33 23.31
CA VAL A 287 -15.40 -2.20 23.28
C VAL A 287 -16.58 -1.58 24.01
N GLU A 288 -16.35 -0.94 25.16
CA GLU A 288 -17.37 -0.12 25.84
C GLU A 288 -17.92 1.00 24.95
N LEU A 289 -17.10 1.53 24.04
CA LEU A 289 -17.45 2.58 23.08
C LEU A 289 -18.03 2.02 21.77
N GLY A 290 -18.30 0.70 21.68
CA GLY A 290 -19.02 0.06 20.57
C GLY A 290 -18.16 -0.72 19.57
N VAL A 291 -16.84 -0.81 19.77
CA VAL A 291 -15.96 -1.63 18.92
C VAL A 291 -16.21 -3.11 19.18
N ASN A 292 -16.37 -3.90 18.13
CA ASN A 292 -16.49 -5.37 18.20
C ASN A 292 -15.33 -6.10 17.50
N SER A 293 -14.48 -5.38 16.75
CA SER A 293 -13.36 -5.95 16.01
C SER A 293 -12.13 -5.04 16.11
N VAL A 294 -11.01 -5.58 16.57
CA VAL A 294 -9.72 -4.87 16.64
C VAL A 294 -8.71 -5.59 15.78
N VAL A 295 -8.19 -4.89 14.77
CA VAL A 295 -7.13 -5.40 13.90
C VAL A 295 -5.81 -4.72 14.27
N MET A 296 -4.81 -5.53 14.57
CA MET A 296 -3.50 -5.11 15.04
C MET A 296 -2.43 -5.38 13.98
N GLY A 297 -1.48 -4.45 13.85
CA GLY A 297 -0.19 -4.66 13.19
C GLY A 297 0.91 -4.30 14.17
N MET A 298 1.97 -5.11 14.26
CA MET A 298 3.08 -4.82 15.15
C MET A 298 4.41 -5.41 14.68
N PRO A 299 5.55 -4.79 15.01
CA PRO A 299 6.88 -5.35 14.78
C PRO A 299 7.19 -6.50 15.77
N HIS A 300 8.45 -6.93 15.82
CA HIS A 300 8.89 -8.01 16.70
C HIS A 300 8.88 -7.65 18.20
N ARG A 301 9.08 -6.37 18.57
CA ARG A 301 9.30 -5.95 19.97
C ARG A 301 8.08 -6.26 20.85
N GLY A 302 8.26 -7.17 21.81
CA GLY A 302 7.22 -7.59 22.74
C GLY A 302 6.06 -8.39 22.10
N ARG A 303 6.21 -8.85 20.85
CA ARG A 303 5.11 -9.49 20.11
C ARG A 303 4.57 -10.75 20.77
N LEU A 304 5.44 -11.62 21.30
CA LEU A 304 4.97 -12.82 21.98
C LEU A 304 4.22 -12.48 23.28
N ASN A 305 4.63 -11.41 23.93
CA ASN A 305 3.94 -10.91 25.11
C ASN A 305 2.53 -10.42 24.76
N VAL A 306 2.38 -9.66 23.67
CA VAL A 306 1.07 -9.24 23.13
C VAL A 306 0.23 -10.45 22.70
N LEU A 307 0.82 -11.42 22.00
CA LEU A 307 0.13 -12.66 21.60
C LEU A 307 -0.39 -13.43 22.81
N SER A 308 0.44 -13.63 23.83
CA SER A 308 0.09 -14.33 25.07
C SER A 308 -0.98 -13.57 25.86
N ASN A 309 -0.76 -12.29 26.14
CA ASN A 309 -1.49 -11.57 27.18
C ASN A 309 -2.64 -10.68 26.68
N VAL A 310 -2.60 -10.24 25.41
CA VAL A 310 -3.61 -9.36 24.79
C VAL A 310 -4.51 -10.14 23.83
N VAL A 311 -3.92 -10.83 22.85
CA VAL A 311 -4.64 -11.64 21.85
C VAL A 311 -5.13 -12.95 22.45
N ARG A 312 -4.40 -13.52 23.42
CA ARG A 312 -4.63 -14.81 24.08
C ARG A 312 -4.39 -16.03 23.18
N LYS A 313 -3.30 -16.00 22.41
CA LYS A 313 -2.74 -17.22 21.82
C LYS A 313 -2.35 -18.17 22.97
N PRO A 314 -2.72 -19.46 22.91
CA PRO A 314 -2.32 -20.43 23.92
C PRO A 314 -0.81 -20.42 24.14
N ASN A 315 -0.37 -20.36 25.40
CA ASN A 315 1.07 -20.32 25.72
C ASN A 315 1.75 -21.63 25.32
N GLU A 316 1.02 -22.75 25.37
CA GLU A 316 1.45 -24.06 24.91
C GLU A 316 1.88 -24.02 23.44
N SER A 317 1.09 -23.35 22.59
CA SER A 317 1.40 -23.12 21.17
C SER A 317 2.67 -22.28 21.01
N ILE A 318 2.78 -21.17 21.76
CA ILE A 318 3.96 -20.31 21.73
C ILE A 318 5.23 -21.08 22.15
N PHE A 319 5.15 -21.86 23.24
CA PHE A 319 6.30 -22.62 23.77
C PHE A 319 6.69 -23.79 22.87
N ALA A 320 5.74 -24.43 22.19
CA ALA A 320 6.02 -25.45 21.18
C ALA A 320 6.83 -24.87 20.00
N GLU A 321 6.55 -23.62 19.60
CA GLU A 321 7.32 -22.92 18.55
C GLU A 321 8.77 -22.62 18.94
N PHE A 322 9.08 -22.50 20.25
CA PHE A 322 10.47 -22.41 20.71
C PHE A 322 11.22 -23.75 20.66
N ALA A 323 10.51 -24.87 20.81
CA ALA A 323 11.11 -26.20 20.80
C ALA A 323 11.43 -26.74 19.39
N GLY A 324 10.96 -26.06 18.33
CA GLY A 324 11.21 -26.44 16.94
C GLY A 324 10.44 -27.67 16.45
N SER A 325 9.50 -28.21 17.23
CA SER A 325 8.70 -29.36 16.83
C SER A 325 7.63 -28.95 15.81
N ARG A 326 8.00 -28.89 14.53
CA ARG A 326 7.02 -28.87 13.43
C ARG A 326 6.76 -30.29 12.98
N ASP A 327 5.51 -30.71 13.06
CA ASP A 327 5.01 -31.94 12.44
C ASP A 327 4.98 -31.71 10.91
N ASP A 328 5.44 -32.68 10.11
CA ASP A 328 5.50 -32.61 8.62
C ASP A 328 4.11 -32.41 7.97
N SER A 329 3.03 -32.56 8.76
CA SER A 329 1.64 -32.45 8.33
C SER A 329 1.10 -31.01 8.24
N VAL A 330 1.86 -29.99 8.64
CA VAL A 330 1.42 -28.59 8.54
C VAL A 330 1.92 -27.96 7.24
N GLU A 331 1.00 -27.70 6.31
CA GLU A 331 1.32 -27.03 5.04
C GLU A 331 1.87 -25.61 5.27
N GLY A 332 2.91 -25.25 4.51
CA GLY A 332 3.62 -23.97 4.58
C GLY A 332 5.07 -24.14 5.05
N SER A 333 6.01 -23.34 4.52
CA SER A 333 7.39 -23.29 5.06
C SER A 333 7.41 -22.74 6.49
N GLY A 334 6.30 -22.11 6.90
CA GLY A 334 6.17 -21.27 8.07
C GLY A 334 7.06 -20.04 8.00
N ASP A 335 6.98 -19.22 9.05
CA ASP A 335 7.86 -18.08 9.27
C ASP A 335 8.41 -18.16 10.71
N VAL A 336 9.28 -17.23 11.10
CA VAL A 336 9.72 -17.11 12.49
C VAL A 336 8.54 -16.75 13.38
N LYS A 337 8.54 -17.25 14.63
CA LYS A 337 7.45 -17.11 15.62
C LYS A 337 6.95 -15.66 15.83
N TYR A 338 7.79 -14.66 15.60
CA TYR A 338 7.44 -13.23 15.69
C TYR A 338 6.78 -12.65 14.42
N HIS A 339 6.46 -13.45 13.42
CA HIS A 339 5.76 -13.00 12.20
C HIS A 339 4.37 -13.60 12.03
N LEU A 340 4.03 -14.63 12.81
CA LEU A 340 2.76 -15.34 12.69
C LEU A 340 1.58 -14.44 13.08
N GLY A 341 0.52 -14.48 12.27
CA GLY A 341 -0.76 -13.87 12.58
C GLY A 341 -1.57 -14.73 13.56
N MET A 342 -2.63 -14.16 14.13
CA MET A 342 -3.56 -14.88 15.00
C MET A 342 -4.93 -14.21 14.97
N ASN A 343 -5.99 -15.00 15.08
CA ASN A 343 -7.34 -14.52 15.34
C ASN A 343 -7.90 -15.16 16.60
N TYR A 344 -8.54 -14.36 17.43
CA TYR A 344 -9.20 -14.87 18.61
C TYR A 344 -10.41 -14.01 18.98
N ALA A 345 -11.57 -14.65 19.17
CA ALA A 345 -12.75 -14.00 19.72
C ALA A 345 -12.76 -14.23 21.23
N ARG A 346 -12.90 -13.17 22.03
CA ARG A 346 -12.96 -13.31 23.49
C ARG A 346 -13.92 -12.32 24.14
N PRO A 347 -14.48 -12.65 25.31
CA PRO A 347 -15.19 -11.67 26.14
C PRO A 347 -14.20 -10.66 26.75
N THR A 348 -14.65 -9.41 26.88
CA THR A 348 -14.05 -8.36 27.72
C THR A 348 -14.55 -8.46 29.16
N PRO A 349 -13.98 -7.70 30.12
CA PRO A 349 -14.52 -7.63 31.49
C PRO A 349 -16.00 -7.23 31.56
N SER A 350 -16.52 -6.47 30.58
CA SER A 350 -17.94 -6.12 30.48
C SER A 350 -18.84 -7.26 29.96
N GLY A 351 -18.26 -8.40 29.55
CA GLY A 351 -18.97 -9.55 28.97
C GLY A 351 -19.20 -9.45 27.45
N ALA A 352 -18.93 -8.29 26.84
CA ALA A 352 -19.03 -8.12 25.39
C ALA A 352 -17.94 -8.92 24.65
N ILE A 353 -18.28 -9.52 23.51
CA ILE A 353 -17.33 -10.29 22.70
C ILE A 353 -16.63 -9.36 21.71
N VAL A 354 -15.30 -9.45 21.66
CA VAL A 354 -14.47 -8.74 20.67
C VAL A 354 -13.64 -9.73 19.86
N ASN A 355 -13.57 -9.48 18.55
CA ASN A 355 -12.67 -10.18 17.63
C ASN A 355 -11.32 -9.47 17.61
N LEU A 356 -10.27 -10.13 18.07
CA LEU A 356 -8.90 -9.64 18.01
C LEU A 356 -8.17 -10.34 16.87
N SER A 357 -7.63 -9.56 15.93
CA SER A 357 -6.85 -10.06 14.80
C SER A 357 -5.48 -9.43 14.82
N LEU A 358 -4.42 -10.22 14.90
CA LEU A 358 -3.05 -9.76 14.68
C LEU A 358 -2.63 -10.17 13.27
N ALA A 359 -2.32 -9.18 12.43
CA ALA A 359 -1.84 -9.43 11.07
C ALA A 359 -0.46 -10.11 11.12
N ALA A 360 -0.25 -11.07 10.21
CA ALA A 360 1.08 -11.54 9.91
C ALA A 360 1.88 -10.45 9.20
N ASN A 361 3.18 -10.40 9.41
CA ASN A 361 4.03 -9.37 8.81
C ASN A 361 5.46 -9.87 8.60
N PRO A 362 6.17 -9.37 7.58
CA PRO A 362 7.57 -9.65 7.40
C PRO A 362 8.43 -8.82 8.37
N SER A 363 9.75 -9.05 8.34
CA SER A 363 10.75 -8.23 9.04
C SER A 363 10.85 -6.79 8.50
N HIS A 364 10.29 -6.52 7.32
CA HIS A 364 10.28 -5.19 6.70
C HIS A 364 9.34 -4.30 7.49
N LEU A 365 9.91 -3.55 8.44
CA LEU A 365 9.17 -2.77 9.42
C LEU A 365 8.18 -1.84 8.72
N GLU A 366 7.02 -1.64 9.34
CA GLU A 366 5.95 -0.74 8.89
C GLU A 366 5.19 -1.18 7.62
N ALA A 367 5.68 -2.17 6.85
CA ALA A 367 5.01 -2.64 5.63
C ALA A 367 3.59 -3.22 5.87
N VAL A 368 3.29 -3.65 7.11
CA VAL A 368 1.98 -4.19 7.51
C VAL A 368 0.94 -3.09 7.78
N ASN A 369 1.36 -1.84 7.99
CA ASN A 369 0.49 -0.73 8.38
C ASN A 369 -0.70 -0.53 7.42
N PRO A 370 -0.47 -0.37 6.10
CA PRO A 370 -1.58 -0.24 5.16
C PRO A 370 -2.42 -1.52 5.05
N VAL A 371 -1.83 -2.71 5.23
CA VAL A 371 -2.54 -4.01 5.23
C VAL A 371 -3.57 -4.07 6.36
N VAL A 372 -3.22 -3.59 7.55
CA VAL A 372 -4.17 -3.50 8.68
C VAL A 372 -5.28 -2.51 8.40
N GLN A 373 -4.96 -1.32 7.89
CA GLN A 373 -5.96 -0.30 7.55
C GLN A 373 -6.96 -0.82 6.51
N GLY A 374 -6.48 -1.47 5.44
CA GLY A 374 -7.32 -2.07 4.42
C GLY A 374 -8.26 -3.15 4.96
N LYS A 375 -7.73 -3.99 5.87
CA LYS A 375 -8.52 -5.02 6.56
C LYS A 375 -9.61 -4.42 7.45
N VAL A 376 -9.31 -3.34 8.20
CA VAL A 376 -10.29 -2.62 9.00
C VAL A 376 -11.39 -2.03 8.12
N HIS A 377 -11.01 -1.37 7.02
CA HIS A 377 -11.97 -0.77 6.10
C HIS A 377 -12.90 -1.80 5.46
N ALA A 378 -12.38 -2.97 5.07
CA ALA A 378 -13.20 -4.08 4.59
C ALA A 378 -14.16 -4.62 5.66
N ILE A 379 -13.73 -4.76 6.92
CA ILE A 379 -14.64 -5.15 8.01
C ILE A 379 -15.76 -4.11 8.17
N GLN A 380 -15.45 -2.82 8.11
CA GLN A 380 -16.45 -1.74 8.17
C GLN A 380 -17.44 -1.84 7.01
N TYR A 381 -16.95 -2.11 5.79
CA TYR A 381 -17.80 -2.35 4.62
C TYR A 381 -18.79 -3.49 4.85
N TYR A 382 -18.30 -4.69 5.21
CA TYR A 382 -19.15 -5.87 5.38
C TYR A 382 -20.04 -5.83 6.63
N GLN A 383 -19.74 -4.97 7.61
CA GLN A 383 -20.61 -4.72 8.78
C GLN A 383 -21.55 -3.53 8.60
N ASN A 384 -21.62 -2.96 7.39
CA ASN A 384 -22.41 -1.75 7.06
C ASN A 384 -22.10 -0.58 8.01
N ASP A 385 -20.82 -0.36 8.30
CA ASP A 385 -20.28 0.60 9.27
C ASP A 385 -19.34 1.63 8.62
N THR A 386 -19.47 1.88 7.32
CA THR A 386 -18.61 2.83 6.60
C THR A 386 -18.97 4.30 6.85
N LYS A 387 -20.13 4.58 7.44
CA LYS A 387 -20.53 5.94 7.83
C LYS A 387 -20.09 6.26 9.26
N GLU A 388 -20.50 5.42 10.21
CA GLU A 388 -20.24 5.63 11.64
C GLU A 388 -18.83 5.20 12.07
N ARG A 389 -18.26 4.18 11.42
CA ARG A 389 -16.92 3.63 11.71
C ARG A 389 -16.72 3.30 13.18
N ALA A 390 -17.77 2.81 13.83
CA ALA A 390 -17.81 2.57 15.26
C ALA A 390 -17.37 1.14 15.63
N LYS A 391 -17.53 0.17 14.74
CA LYS A 391 -17.45 -1.26 15.08
C LYS A 391 -16.07 -1.88 14.91
N ALA A 392 -15.26 -1.40 13.96
CA ALA A 392 -13.91 -1.93 13.72
C ALA A 392 -12.83 -0.86 13.95
N LEU A 393 -11.76 -1.24 14.64
CA LEU A 393 -10.63 -0.39 15.05
C LEU A 393 -9.30 -0.95 14.53
N GLY A 394 -8.47 -0.09 13.96
CA GLY A 394 -7.06 -0.37 13.70
C GLY A 394 -6.17 0.05 14.87
N VAL A 395 -5.26 -0.82 15.29
CA VAL A 395 -4.21 -0.50 16.27
C VAL A 395 -2.85 -0.87 15.68
N LEU A 396 -1.97 0.11 15.50
CA LEU A 396 -0.65 -0.10 14.93
C LEU A 396 0.42 0.17 15.97
N LEU A 397 1.27 -0.83 16.20
CA LEU A 397 2.43 -0.69 17.07
C LEU A 397 3.67 -0.45 16.21
N HIS A 398 4.57 0.40 16.71
CA HIS A 398 5.75 0.84 15.99
C HIS A 398 6.99 0.83 16.89
N GLY A 399 8.18 0.74 16.29
CA GLY A 399 9.43 1.13 16.94
C GLY A 399 9.77 2.58 16.61
N ASP A 400 10.41 3.31 17.52
CA ASP A 400 10.72 4.74 17.36
C ASP A 400 11.48 5.07 16.07
N ALA A 401 12.55 4.33 15.77
CA ALA A 401 13.35 4.58 14.58
C ALA A 401 12.59 4.26 13.28
N ALA A 402 11.76 3.22 13.27
CA ALA A 402 11.03 2.80 12.08
C ALA A 402 9.84 3.73 11.81
N PHE A 403 9.13 4.17 12.86
CA PHE A 403 8.03 5.12 12.74
C PHE A 403 8.47 6.44 12.10
N ALA A 404 9.67 6.92 12.45
CA ALA A 404 10.24 8.13 11.88
C ALA A 404 10.89 7.93 10.50
N GLY A 405 11.45 6.74 10.24
CA GLY A 405 12.35 6.51 9.10
C GLY A 405 11.72 5.82 7.88
N GLN A 406 10.61 5.09 8.03
CA GLN A 406 10.01 4.35 6.91
C GLN A 406 8.93 5.18 6.20
N GLY A 407 9.12 5.47 4.91
CA GLY A 407 8.19 6.28 4.11
C GLY A 407 6.76 5.74 4.05
N VAL A 408 6.58 4.42 4.16
CA VAL A 408 5.24 3.79 4.20
C VAL A 408 4.41 4.22 5.41
N VAL A 409 5.04 4.69 6.51
CA VAL A 409 4.31 5.27 7.65
C VAL A 409 3.60 6.56 7.23
N TYR A 410 4.31 7.44 6.51
CA TYR A 410 3.72 8.66 5.97
C TYR A 410 2.60 8.33 4.98
N GLU A 411 2.82 7.37 4.08
CA GLU A 411 1.79 6.94 3.12
C GLU A 411 0.54 6.39 3.82
N ALA A 412 0.71 5.48 4.80
CA ALA A 412 -0.39 4.85 5.53
C ALA A 412 -1.19 5.85 6.38
N ILE A 413 -0.51 6.72 7.12
CA ILE A 413 -1.18 7.77 7.91
C ILE A 413 -1.87 8.77 6.96
N GLY A 414 -1.28 9.09 5.81
CA GLY A 414 -1.87 9.95 4.80
C GLY A 414 -3.20 9.46 4.21
N LEU A 415 -3.54 8.17 4.36
CA LEU A 415 -4.83 7.61 3.95
C LEU A 415 -5.97 7.89 4.94
N ALA A 416 -5.66 8.36 6.17
CA ALA A 416 -6.59 8.40 7.30
C ALA A 416 -7.92 9.14 7.04
N ASP A 417 -7.90 10.17 6.19
CA ASP A 417 -9.07 11.02 5.90
C ASP A 417 -9.58 10.91 4.46
N LEU A 418 -8.98 10.05 3.63
CA LEU A 418 -9.43 9.89 2.25
C LEU A 418 -10.73 9.06 2.23
N PRO A 419 -11.82 9.51 1.58
CA PRO A 419 -13.14 8.89 1.71
C PRO A 419 -13.20 7.37 1.46
N SER A 420 -12.40 6.87 0.51
CA SER A 420 -12.35 5.47 0.10
C SER A 420 -11.31 4.62 0.83
N TYR A 421 -10.59 5.20 1.80
CA TYR A 421 -9.51 4.55 2.56
C TYR A 421 -9.64 4.75 4.07
N THR A 422 -10.32 5.81 4.52
CA THR A 422 -10.45 6.13 5.94
C THR A 422 -11.04 4.98 6.74
N THR A 423 -10.42 4.70 7.89
CA THR A 423 -10.86 3.71 8.87
C THR A 423 -11.54 4.35 10.08
N GLY A 424 -11.79 5.66 10.04
CA GLY A 424 -12.33 6.42 11.18
C GLY A 424 -11.35 6.50 12.35
N GLY A 425 -10.07 6.69 12.05
CA GLY A 425 -9.00 6.81 13.02
C GLY A 425 -8.36 5.48 13.41
N THR A 426 -7.03 5.42 13.29
CA THR A 426 -6.13 4.37 13.76
C THR A 426 -5.44 4.82 15.05
N ILE A 427 -5.36 3.94 16.06
CA ILE A 427 -4.57 4.23 17.26
C ILE A 427 -3.15 3.72 17.04
N HIS A 428 -2.18 4.63 17.06
CA HIS A 428 -0.76 4.33 16.92
C HIS A 428 -0.09 4.27 18.28
N ILE A 429 0.68 3.22 18.53
CA ILE A 429 1.44 3.03 19.76
C ILE A 429 2.92 2.91 19.39
N VAL A 430 3.73 3.87 19.79
CA VAL A 430 5.18 3.80 19.57
C VAL A 430 5.85 3.26 20.83
N VAL A 431 6.54 2.13 20.70
CA VAL A 431 7.41 1.57 21.75
C VAL A 431 8.77 2.24 21.63
N ASN A 432 8.85 3.46 22.16
CA ASN A 432 10.01 4.35 22.02
C ASN A 432 11.07 4.01 23.07
N ASN A 433 11.85 2.99 22.76
CA ASN A 433 12.95 2.53 23.60
C ASN A 433 14.23 3.35 23.41
N GLN A 434 14.13 4.47 22.71
CA GLN A 434 15.19 5.46 22.52
C GLN A 434 16.41 4.91 21.75
N ILE A 435 16.26 3.85 20.96
CA ILE A 435 17.35 3.26 20.18
C ILE A 435 16.86 2.40 18.99
N GLY A 436 17.35 2.70 17.79
CA GLY A 436 17.12 1.92 16.58
C GLY A 436 18.24 0.94 16.29
N PHE A 437 18.12 -0.32 16.76
CA PHE A 437 19.22 -1.28 16.80
C PHE A 437 20.40 -0.73 17.61
N THR A 438 21.40 -0.13 16.98
CA THR A 438 22.55 0.57 17.59
C THR A 438 22.47 2.10 17.47
N THR A 439 21.55 2.62 16.67
CA THR A 439 21.48 4.03 16.27
C THR A 439 20.77 4.85 17.33
N ASP A 440 21.43 5.91 17.81
CA ASP A 440 20.86 6.89 18.73
C ASP A 440 19.80 7.75 18.01
N PRO A 441 18.70 8.14 18.69
CA PRO A 441 17.66 9.05 18.21
C PRO A 441 18.15 10.26 17.41
N ARG A 442 19.27 10.88 17.82
CA ARG A 442 19.85 12.06 17.18
C ARG A 442 20.38 11.79 15.76
N PHE A 443 20.58 10.52 15.41
CA PHE A 443 21.02 10.08 14.09
C PHE A 443 19.94 9.31 13.32
N SER A 444 18.77 9.05 13.92
CA SER A 444 17.67 8.33 13.26
C SER A 444 16.58 9.23 12.70
N ARG A 445 16.49 10.49 13.14
CA ARG A 445 15.46 11.45 12.70
C ARG A 445 15.96 12.89 12.77
N SER A 446 15.22 13.80 12.12
CA SER A 446 15.54 15.25 12.04
C SER A 446 14.59 16.14 12.84
N THR A 447 13.79 15.55 13.75
CA THR A 447 12.81 16.25 14.58
C THR A 447 12.90 15.77 16.04
N PRO A 448 12.39 16.54 17.02
CA PRO A 448 12.51 16.18 18.43
C PRO A 448 11.91 14.81 18.77
N TYR A 449 10.72 14.52 18.26
CA TYR A 449 9.99 13.30 18.57
C TYR A 449 9.93 12.34 17.38
N CYS A 450 9.95 11.05 17.66
CA CYS A 450 9.74 10.04 16.61
C CYS A 450 8.33 10.11 16.01
N SER A 451 7.38 10.67 16.75
CA SER A 451 5.97 10.78 16.40
C SER A 451 5.60 11.99 15.53
N ASP A 452 6.56 12.87 15.20
CA ASP A 452 6.31 14.11 14.46
C ASP A 452 5.68 13.88 13.07
N VAL A 453 5.88 12.70 12.46
CA VAL A 453 5.22 12.31 11.20
C VAL A 453 3.69 12.37 11.29
N ALA A 454 3.10 12.12 12.46
CA ALA A 454 1.65 12.15 12.65
C ALA A 454 1.05 13.57 12.65
N LYS A 455 1.88 14.60 12.79
CA LYS A 455 1.44 16.01 12.66
C LYS A 455 0.92 16.31 11.25
N THR A 456 1.36 15.55 10.24
CA THR A 456 0.92 15.69 8.84
C THR A 456 -0.58 15.49 8.65
N VAL A 457 -1.25 14.74 9.53
CA VAL A 457 -2.71 14.52 9.52
C VAL A 457 -3.42 15.11 10.73
N SER A 458 -2.78 16.03 11.45
CA SER A 458 -3.35 16.67 12.64
C SER A 458 -3.77 15.67 13.74
N ALA A 459 -3.07 14.54 13.88
CA ALA A 459 -3.31 13.61 14.98
C ALA A 459 -2.73 14.15 16.30
N PRO A 460 -3.44 14.09 17.44
CA PRO A 460 -2.86 14.40 18.73
C PRO A 460 -1.80 13.36 19.11
N ILE A 461 -0.81 13.81 19.85
CA ILE A 461 0.31 12.99 20.29
C ILE A 461 0.37 13.02 21.82
N LEU A 462 0.30 11.85 22.43
CA LEU A 462 0.39 11.62 23.86
C LEU A 462 1.74 10.96 24.15
N HIS A 463 2.71 11.72 24.65
CA HIS A 463 3.97 11.18 25.14
C HIS A 463 3.80 10.78 26.60
N VAL A 464 4.22 9.57 26.95
CA VAL A 464 4.06 9.05 28.30
C VAL A 464 5.30 8.28 28.75
N ASN A 465 5.69 8.49 30.00
CA ASN A 465 6.78 7.75 30.63
C ASN A 465 6.36 6.29 30.86
N GLY A 466 7.10 5.35 30.26
CA GLY A 466 6.80 3.91 30.34
C GLY A 466 6.90 3.30 31.73
N ASP A 467 7.58 3.96 32.69
CA ASP A 467 7.61 3.53 34.09
C ASP A 467 6.36 3.92 34.89
N ASP A 468 5.58 4.90 34.43
CA ASP A 468 4.31 5.31 35.06
C ASP A 468 3.15 4.52 34.44
N VAL A 469 2.88 3.34 35.01
CA VAL A 469 1.89 2.38 34.49
C VAL A 469 0.48 2.98 34.44
N GLU A 470 0.10 3.77 35.45
CA GLU A 470 -1.22 4.40 35.53
C GLU A 470 -1.40 5.51 34.48
N ALA A 471 -0.34 6.28 34.21
CA ALA A 471 -0.32 7.26 33.12
C ALA A 471 -0.45 6.60 31.74
N VAL A 472 0.25 5.49 31.49
CA VAL A 472 0.17 4.73 30.23
C VAL A 472 -1.27 4.28 29.98
N ILE A 473 -1.94 3.75 31.01
CA ILE A 473 -3.34 3.30 30.92
C ILE A 473 -4.26 4.48 30.60
N TYR A 474 -4.09 5.61 31.28
CA TYR A 474 -4.91 6.80 31.02
C TYR A 474 -4.75 7.28 29.57
N CYS A 475 -3.51 7.35 29.06
CA CYS A 475 -3.26 7.76 27.68
C CYS A 475 -3.90 6.80 26.67
N MET A 476 -3.86 5.49 26.94
CA MET A 476 -4.48 4.46 26.11
C MET A 476 -6.02 4.55 26.10
N GLN A 477 -6.64 4.79 27.26
CA GLN A 477 -8.08 5.02 27.36
C GLN A 477 -8.50 6.31 26.65
N LEU A 478 -7.73 7.39 26.83
CA LEU A 478 -7.98 8.67 26.16
C LEU A 478 -7.85 8.55 24.64
N ALA A 479 -6.88 7.78 24.15
CA ALA A 479 -6.75 7.48 22.72
C ALA A 479 -7.99 6.77 22.16
N SER A 480 -8.54 5.78 22.89
CA SER A 480 -9.81 5.14 22.54
C SER A 480 -10.97 6.13 22.48
N GLU A 481 -11.08 7.04 23.45
CA GLU A 481 -12.12 8.07 23.49
C GLU A 481 -11.99 9.08 22.36
N TRP A 482 -10.77 9.55 22.08
CA TRP A 482 -10.48 10.45 20.96
C TRP A 482 -10.90 9.81 19.64
N ARG A 483 -10.43 8.59 19.39
CA ARG A 483 -10.76 7.84 18.17
C ARG A 483 -12.26 7.65 18.06
N ALA A 484 -12.94 7.26 19.14
CA ALA A 484 -14.38 7.05 19.14
C ALA A 484 -15.17 8.34 18.82
N LYS A 485 -14.73 9.48 19.36
CA LYS A 485 -15.42 10.77 19.21
C LYS A 485 -15.13 11.46 17.88
N TYR A 486 -13.86 11.60 17.51
CA TYR A 486 -13.44 12.41 16.36
C TYR A 486 -13.20 11.60 15.09
N LYS A 487 -13.10 10.26 15.20
CA LYS A 487 -12.78 9.37 14.07
C LYS A 487 -11.48 9.73 13.37
N LYS A 488 -10.49 10.20 14.15
CA LYS A 488 -9.15 10.60 13.70
C LYS A 488 -8.08 9.74 14.34
N ASP A 489 -6.94 9.65 13.68
CA ASP A 489 -5.76 8.99 14.21
C ASP A 489 -5.30 9.68 15.51
N VAL A 490 -4.61 8.93 16.37
CA VAL A 490 -3.97 9.40 17.60
C VAL A 490 -2.73 8.58 17.87
N VAL A 491 -1.67 9.23 18.35
CA VAL A 491 -0.40 8.57 18.69
C VAL A 491 -0.19 8.56 20.20
N VAL A 492 0.15 7.39 20.73
CA VAL A 492 0.67 7.20 22.09
C VAL A 492 2.15 6.82 21.98
N ASP A 493 3.03 7.75 22.33
CA ASP A 493 4.48 7.57 22.36
C ASP A 493 4.90 7.13 23.78
N ILE A 494 5.10 5.83 23.98
CA ILE A 494 5.55 5.28 25.25
C ILE A 494 7.08 5.36 25.30
N VAL A 495 7.60 6.37 25.99
CA VAL A 495 9.03 6.56 26.17
C VAL A 495 9.53 5.58 27.22
N CYS A 496 10.33 4.63 26.78
CA CYS A 496 10.72 3.45 27.54
C CYS A 496 12.22 3.16 27.34
N TYR A 497 12.66 1.94 27.63
CA TYR A 497 14.03 1.50 27.30
C TYR A 497 14.07 0.04 26.80
N ARG A 498 15.24 -0.44 26.40
CA ARG A 498 15.47 -1.85 26.03
C ARG A 498 16.52 -2.47 26.96
N LYS A 499 16.08 -3.37 27.84
CA LYS A 499 16.98 -3.99 28.84
C LYS A 499 18.20 -4.69 28.22
N HIS A 500 17.99 -5.38 27.10
CA HIS A 500 19.01 -6.15 26.39
C HIS A 500 19.47 -5.44 25.10
N GLY A 501 20.41 -6.04 24.36
CA GLY A 501 20.77 -5.59 23.00
C GLY A 501 19.60 -5.68 22.02
N HIS A 502 19.83 -5.45 20.72
CA HIS A 502 18.74 -5.52 19.73
C HIS A 502 18.06 -6.90 19.70
N ASN A 503 18.85 -7.92 19.97
CA ASN A 503 18.41 -9.22 20.42
C ASN A 503 19.19 -9.58 21.70
N GLU A 504 18.81 -10.64 22.39
CA GLU A 504 19.31 -10.88 23.74
C GLU A 504 20.75 -11.39 23.83
N VAL A 505 21.36 -11.74 22.70
CA VAL A 505 22.79 -12.09 22.60
C VAL A 505 23.66 -10.94 22.09
N ASP A 506 23.06 -9.83 21.67
CA ASP A 506 23.77 -8.64 21.19
C ASP A 506 24.37 -7.85 22.37
N GLN A 507 25.56 -7.26 22.16
CA GLN A 507 26.29 -6.48 23.17
C GLN A 507 26.17 -4.97 22.89
N PRO A 508 25.15 -4.30 23.45
CA PRO A 508 24.85 -2.91 23.10
C PRO A 508 25.83 -1.89 23.70
N GLY A 509 26.62 -2.28 24.70
CA GLY A 509 27.63 -1.42 25.32
C GLY A 509 28.73 -0.96 24.34
N PHE A 510 28.88 -1.63 23.19
CA PHE A 510 29.84 -1.23 22.14
C PHE A 510 29.46 0.10 21.47
N THR A 511 28.17 0.45 21.43
CA THR A 511 27.69 1.65 20.73
C THR A 511 26.98 2.63 21.66
N GLN A 512 26.31 2.14 22.71
CA GLN A 512 25.53 2.97 23.64
C GLN A 512 25.95 2.75 25.12
N PRO A 513 27.23 2.95 25.49
CA PRO A 513 27.74 2.59 26.81
C PRO A 513 27.04 3.33 27.97
N LYS A 514 26.80 4.65 27.85
CA LYS A 514 26.15 5.45 28.89
C LYS A 514 24.71 5.01 29.16
N MET A 515 23.95 4.78 28.09
CA MET A 515 22.57 4.30 28.18
C MET A 515 22.51 2.95 28.90
N TYR A 516 23.37 2.01 28.50
CA TYR A 516 23.35 0.67 29.09
C TYR A 516 23.99 0.59 30.48
N GLU A 517 24.87 1.51 30.86
CA GLU A 517 25.28 1.69 32.25
C GLU A 517 24.10 2.09 33.13
N LYS A 518 23.27 3.04 32.67
CA LYS A 518 22.04 3.41 33.38
C LYS A 518 21.04 2.26 33.45
N ILE A 519 20.76 1.60 32.32
CA ILE A 519 19.81 0.47 32.23
C ILE A 519 20.16 -0.67 33.21
N LYS A 520 21.45 -0.96 33.43
CA LYS A 520 21.89 -1.99 34.40
C LYS A 520 21.38 -1.74 35.83
N THR A 521 21.19 -0.47 36.19
CA THR A 521 20.74 -0.04 37.52
C THR A 521 19.24 0.18 37.61
N MET A 522 18.50 0.04 36.51
CA MET A 522 17.07 0.29 36.47
C MET A 522 16.29 -0.81 37.21
N THR A 523 15.45 -0.40 38.15
CA THR A 523 14.43 -1.28 38.74
C THR A 523 13.39 -1.65 37.67
N PRO A 524 13.00 -2.92 37.53
CA PRO A 524 11.95 -3.33 36.59
C PRO A 524 10.62 -2.60 36.82
N VAL A 525 9.87 -2.34 35.75
CA VAL A 525 8.59 -1.61 35.78
C VAL A 525 7.60 -2.24 36.77
N ALA A 526 7.48 -3.58 36.76
CA ALA A 526 6.60 -4.30 37.66
C ALA A 526 6.93 -4.07 39.14
N GLU A 527 8.22 -4.07 39.50
CA GLU A 527 8.64 -3.86 40.88
C GLU A 527 8.44 -2.41 41.33
N LYS A 528 8.57 -1.43 40.42
CA LYS A 528 8.23 -0.02 40.72
C LYS A 528 6.75 0.15 41.07
N TYR A 529 5.86 -0.45 40.27
CA TYR A 529 4.42 -0.35 40.53
C TYR A 529 4.01 -1.11 41.80
N ILE A 530 4.61 -2.28 42.06
CA ILE A 530 4.42 -3.00 43.32
C ILE A 530 4.84 -2.14 44.52
N ALA A 531 6.02 -1.50 44.46
CA ALA A 531 6.49 -0.63 45.53
C ALA A 531 5.55 0.56 45.77
N GLN A 532 5.00 1.14 44.69
CA GLN A 532 3.98 2.18 44.79
C GLN A 532 2.73 1.66 45.53
N LEU A 533 2.17 0.51 45.12
CA LEU A 533 0.96 -0.03 45.73
C LEU A 533 1.15 -0.47 47.19
N LEU A 534 2.33 -0.96 47.56
CA LEU A 534 2.70 -1.26 48.95
C LEU A 534 2.78 0.03 49.78
N GLY A 535 3.42 1.08 49.24
CA GLY A 535 3.52 2.39 49.89
C GLY A 535 2.16 3.07 50.11
N GLU A 536 1.21 2.85 49.20
CA GLU A 536 -0.18 3.30 49.31
C GLU A 536 -1.04 2.43 50.25
N GLY A 537 -0.58 1.23 50.63
CA GLY A 537 -1.37 0.25 51.37
C GLY A 537 -2.49 -0.42 50.55
N THR A 538 -2.43 -0.32 49.22
CA THR A 538 -3.41 -0.91 48.30
C THR A 538 -3.34 -2.44 48.32
N VAL A 539 -2.12 -2.99 48.43
CA VAL A 539 -1.82 -4.44 48.50
C VAL A 539 -0.83 -4.74 49.63
N SER A 540 -0.76 -5.99 50.06
CA SER A 540 0.26 -6.53 50.97
C SER A 540 1.32 -7.34 50.24
N GLU A 541 2.49 -7.53 50.86
CA GLU A 541 3.58 -8.36 50.29
C GLU A 541 3.12 -9.80 50.04
N ALA A 542 2.27 -10.34 50.93
CA ALA A 542 1.73 -11.69 50.80
C ALA A 542 0.83 -11.84 49.56
N GLU A 543 -0.04 -10.87 49.29
CA GLU A 543 -0.90 -10.85 48.09
C GLU A 543 -0.06 -10.78 46.82
N VAL A 544 0.93 -9.89 46.76
CA VAL A 544 1.83 -9.76 45.61
C VAL A 544 2.58 -11.07 45.34
N LYS A 545 3.11 -11.70 46.39
CA LYS A 545 3.80 -13.00 46.27
C LYS A 545 2.85 -14.07 45.73
N GLN A 546 1.64 -14.15 46.26
CA GLN A 546 0.63 -15.11 45.80
C GLN A 546 0.29 -14.91 44.31
N MET A 547 0.14 -13.66 43.85
CA MET A 547 -0.12 -13.37 42.44
C MET A 547 1.04 -13.82 41.54
N LYS A 548 2.30 -13.50 41.91
CA LYS A 548 3.50 -13.93 41.16
C LYS A 548 3.61 -15.47 41.09
N ASP A 549 3.45 -16.14 42.24
CA ASP A 549 3.53 -17.61 42.33
C ASP A 549 2.45 -18.28 41.48
N LYS A 550 1.22 -17.74 41.49
CA LYS A 550 0.10 -18.24 40.67
C LYS A 550 0.41 -18.15 39.18
N VAL A 551 0.84 -16.99 38.70
CA VAL A 551 1.16 -16.77 37.28
C VAL A 551 2.31 -17.68 36.84
N TRP A 552 3.37 -17.76 37.64
CA TRP A 552 4.51 -18.63 37.35
C TRP A 552 4.10 -20.11 37.28
N GLY A 553 3.27 -20.58 38.22
CA GLY A 553 2.76 -21.95 38.23
C GLY A 553 1.94 -22.29 36.98
N ILE A 554 1.14 -21.36 36.46
CA ILE A 554 0.41 -21.54 35.20
C ILE A 554 1.37 -21.62 34.01
N LEU A 555 2.39 -20.75 33.94
CA LEU A 555 3.38 -20.79 32.86
C LEU A 555 4.18 -22.11 32.86
N GLU A 556 4.54 -22.63 34.04
CA GLU A 556 5.23 -23.93 34.18
C GLU A 556 4.35 -25.10 33.70
N LYS A 557 3.05 -25.07 34.04
CA LYS A 557 2.08 -26.05 33.53
C LYS A 557 1.98 -25.98 32.01
N ASN A 558 1.79 -24.79 31.44
CA ASN A 558 1.64 -24.61 29.99
C ASN A 558 2.92 -25.00 29.24
N TYR A 559 4.10 -24.77 29.82
CA TYR A 559 5.37 -25.27 29.27
C TYR A 559 5.44 -26.80 29.26
N THR A 560 4.96 -27.46 30.31
CA THR A 560 4.89 -28.92 30.36
C THR A 560 3.94 -29.46 29.28
N ASP A 561 2.77 -28.86 29.17
CA ASP A 561 1.74 -29.23 28.19
C ASP A 561 2.18 -28.93 26.74
N SER A 562 3.05 -27.94 26.52
CA SER A 562 3.58 -27.59 25.19
C SER A 562 4.34 -28.72 24.50
N LYS A 563 4.94 -29.64 25.26
CA LYS A 563 5.77 -30.74 24.73
C LYS A 563 4.96 -31.76 23.91
N THR A 564 3.66 -31.82 24.12
CA THR A 564 2.73 -32.69 23.39
C THR A 564 1.70 -31.91 22.59
N TYR A 565 1.83 -30.58 22.52
CA TYR A 565 0.92 -29.71 21.80
C TYR A 565 1.04 -29.91 20.30
N LYS A 566 -0.10 -29.98 19.60
CA LYS A 566 -0.17 -30.08 18.15
C LYS A 566 -0.85 -28.83 17.59
N PRO A 567 -0.09 -27.92 16.95
CA PRO A 567 -0.67 -26.73 16.34
C PRO A 567 -1.66 -27.11 15.24
N THR A 568 -2.73 -26.33 15.14
CA THR A 568 -3.69 -26.44 14.05
C THR A 568 -3.55 -25.23 13.10
N PRO A 569 -3.79 -25.38 11.78
CA PRO A 569 -3.74 -24.26 10.84
C PRO A 569 -4.66 -23.09 11.22
N LYS A 570 -5.74 -23.35 11.98
CA LYS A 570 -6.65 -22.32 12.51
C LYS A 570 -5.96 -21.28 13.39
N GLU A 571 -4.83 -21.63 14.01
CA GLU A 571 -4.04 -20.72 14.86
C GLU A 571 -3.23 -19.69 14.04
N TRP A 572 -3.03 -19.91 12.74
CA TRP A 572 -2.18 -19.05 11.91
C TRP A 572 -2.98 -18.18 10.93
N VAL A 573 -4.22 -18.57 10.64
CA VAL A 573 -5.05 -17.88 9.66
C VAL A 573 -5.62 -16.58 10.26
N SER A 574 -5.23 -15.45 9.66
CA SER A 574 -5.69 -14.12 10.07
C SER A 574 -7.09 -13.75 9.57
N SER A 575 -7.74 -14.54 8.72
CA SER A 575 -9.16 -14.36 8.36
C SER A 575 -9.87 -15.70 8.18
N ASN A 576 -10.95 -15.95 8.94
CA ASN A 576 -11.69 -17.20 8.82
C ASN A 576 -12.68 -17.14 7.65
N TRP A 577 -12.38 -17.81 6.53
CA TRP A 577 -13.28 -17.92 5.38
C TRP A 577 -14.14 -19.17 5.53
N THR A 578 -15.37 -19.03 6.02
CA THR A 578 -16.27 -20.16 6.31
C THR A 578 -16.88 -20.81 5.08
N ASN A 579 -16.94 -20.08 3.96
CA ASN A 579 -17.61 -20.53 2.71
C ASN A 579 -16.60 -20.88 1.61
N MET A 580 -15.36 -21.21 1.98
CA MET A 580 -14.29 -21.61 1.07
C MET A 580 -13.68 -22.90 1.59
N LYS A 581 -13.21 -23.77 0.69
CA LYS A 581 -12.52 -25.00 1.09
C LYS A 581 -11.29 -24.67 1.94
N ALA A 582 -11.08 -25.45 2.99
CA ALA A 582 -9.91 -25.31 3.84
C ALA A 582 -8.65 -25.74 3.07
N PRO A 583 -7.45 -25.23 3.43
CA PRO A 583 -6.20 -25.65 2.81
C PRO A 583 -6.03 -27.18 2.76
N LYS A 584 -6.34 -27.87 3.88
CA LYS A 584 -6.30 -29.33 3.96
C LYS A 584 -7.20 -30.04 2.94
N GLU A 585 -8.37 -29.46 2.62
CA GLU A 585 -9.27 -30.02 1.60
C GLU A 585 -8.65 -29.82 0.21
N LEU A 586 -8.22 -28.59 -0.11
CA LEU A 586 -7.52 -28.27 -1.36
C LEU A 586 -6.22 -29.07 -1.56
N ALA A 587 -5.60 -29.51 -0.48
CA ALA A 587 -4.43 -30.37 -0.50
C ALA A 587 -4.74 -31.81 -0.94
N ALA A 588 -5.95 -32.30 -0.65
CA ALA A 588 -6.38 -33.68 -0.85
C ALA A 588 -7.13 -33.89 -2.17
N GLU A 589 -7.77 -32.85 -2.72
CA GLU A 589 -8.58 -32.94 -3.94
C GLU A 589 -8.30 -31.79 -4.91
N GLY A 590 -8.57 -32.04 -6.19
CA GLY A 590 -8.58 -30.97 -7.20
C GLY A 590 -10.00 -30.39 -7.35
N VAL A 591 -10.12 -29.06 -7.33
CA VAL A 591 -11.39 -28.37 -7.57
C VAL A 591 -11.62 -28.08 -9.06
N PRO A 592 -12.81 -28.36 -9.63
CA PRO A 592 -13.16 -27.97 -10.99
C PRO A 592 -13.09 -26.46 -11.25
N SER A 593 -12.65 -26.08 -12.44
CA SER A 593 -12.91 -24.74 -12.97
C SER A 593 -14.36 -24.63 -13.41
N GLN A 594 -15.13 -23.77 -12.73
CA GLN A 594 -16.48 -23.43 -13.17
C GLN A 594 -16.45 -22.64 -14.48
N SER A 595 -17.53 -22.73 -15.27
CA SER A 595 -17.71 -21.83 -16.43
C SER A 595 -17.77 -20.39 -15.93
N THR A 596 -17.12 -19.49 -16.66
CA THR A 596 -17.16 -18.05 -16.37
C THR A 596 -17.99 -17.29 -17.38
N GLY A 597 -18.64 -17.99 -18.31
CA GLY A 597 -19.65 -17.43 -19.21
C GLY A 597 -20.89 -16.96 -18.46
N VAL A 598 -21.62 -16.02 -19.05
CA VAL A 598 -22.80 -15.38 -18.46
C VAL A 598 -23.97 -15.45 -19.45
N PRO A 599 -25.23 -15.59 -18.99
CA PRO A 599 -26.40 -15.47 -19.86
C PRO A 599 -26.39 -14.20 -20.73
N PHE A 600 -26.80 -14.35 -22.00
CA PHE A 600 -26.73 -13.25 -22.98
C PHE A 600 -27.62 -12.06 -22.63
N ASP A 601 -28.80 -12.32 -22.11
CA ASP A 601 -29.75 -11.31 -21.62
C ASP A 601 -29.13 -10.46 -20.49
N LEU A 602 -28.40 -11.09 -19.58
CA LEU A 602 -27.66 -10.39 -18.53
C LEU A 602 -26.51 -9.54 -19.09
N LEU A 603 -25.72 -10.08 -20.04
CA LEU A 603 -24.64 -9.30 -20.68
C LEU A 603 -25.18 -8.07 -21.42
N GLN A 604 -26.30 -8.23 -22.15
CA GLN A 604 -26.97 -7.13 -22.83
C GLN A 604 -27.49 -6.08 -21.85
N HIS A 605 -28.18 -6.52 -20.79
CA HIS A 605 -28.68 -5.65 -19.73
C HIS A 605 -27.56 -4.83 -19.09
N ILE A 606 -26.42 -5.46 -18.77
CA ILE A 606 -25.26 -4.78 -18.20
C ILE A 606 -24.68 -3.75 -19.17
N GLY A 607 -24.54 -4.09 -20.46
CA GLY A 607 -23.97 -3.16 -21.44
C GLY A 607 -24.83 -1.92 -21.68
N VAL A 608 -26.16 -2.08 -21.69
CA VAL A 608 -27.11 -0.97 -21.75
C VAL A 608 -27.03 -0.12 -20.48
N ALA A 609 -27.18 -0.74 -19.30
CA ALA A 609 -27.14 -0.05 -18.03
C ALA A 609 -25.80 0.67 -17.80
N GLY A 610 -24.67 0.02 -18.09
CA GLY A 610 -23.33 0.58 -18.00
C GLY A 610 -23.07 1.75 -18.95
N SER A 611 -23.91 1.92 -19.98
CA SER A 611 -23.85 3.03 -20.95
C SER A 611 -24.91 4.11 -20.71
N SER A 612 -25.76 3.92 -19.69
CA SER A 612 -26.89 4.80 -19.36
C SER A 612 -26.58 5.79 -18.23
N TYR A 613 -27.38 6.85 -18.13
CA TYR A 613 -27.32 7.85 -17.07
C TYR A 613 -28.70 8.53 -16.89
N PRO A 614 -28.98 9.16 -15.73
CA PRO A 614 -30.26 9.81 -15.47
C PRO A 614 -30.58 10.92 -16.46
N SER A 615 -31.86 11.16 -16.74
CA SER A 615 -32.30 12.17 -17.73
C SER A 615 -31.94 13.61 -17.33
N ASN A 616 -31.80 13.88 -16.03
CA ASN A 616 -31.37 15.15 -15.48
C ASN A 616 -29.84 15.29 -15.38
N PHE A 617 -29.06 14.31 -15.86
CA PHE A 617 -27.61 14.29 -15.79
C PHE A 617 -26.96 14.79 -17.08
N THR A 618 -26.11 15.81 -16.99
CA THR A 618 -25.41 16.41 -18.14
C THR A 618 -24.05 15.76 -18.33
N VAL A 619 -23.97 14.77 -19.23
CA VAL A 619 -22.70 14.12 -19.60
C VAL A 619 -21.90 14.97 -20.60
N HIS A 620 -20.57 14.89 -20.54
CA HIS A 620 -19.69 15.52 -21.53
C HIS A 620 -19.97 15.00 -22.96
N PRO A 621 -20.07 15.86 -24.01
CA PRO A 621 -20.48 15.46 -25.35
C PRO A 621 -19.65 14.31 -25.98
N ASN A 622 -18.32 14.33 -25.80
CA ASN A 622 -17.45 13.25 -26.29
C ASN A 622 -17.75 11.90 -25.60
N LEU A 623 -18.14 11.93 -24.32
CA LEU A 623 -18.45 10.73 -23.56
C LEU A 623 -19.81 10.16 -23.95
N THR A 624 -20.79 11.01 -24.28
CA THR A 624 -22.06 10.57 -24.89
C THR A 624 -21.83 9.72 -26.14
N ARG A 625 -20.87 10.10 -27.00
CA ARG A 625 -20.51 9.30 -28.19
C ARG A 625 -19.90 7.94 -27.82
N ILE A 626 -19.03 7.91 -26.82
CA ILE A 626 -18.40 6.67 -26.34
C ILE A 626 -19.46 5.73 -25.77
N LEU A 627 -20.33 6.21 -24.88
CA LEU A 627 -21.38 5.40 -24.25
C LEU A 627 -22.37 4.84 -25.29
N LYS A 628 -22.82 5.66 -26.25
CA LYS A 628 -23.67 5.19 -27.34
C LYS A 628 -23.01 4.11 -28.20
N LEU A 629 -21.70 4.22 -28.45
CA LEU A 629 -20.97 3.20 -29.19
C LEU A 629 -20.91 1.88 -28.41
N ARG A 630 -20.66 1.93 -27.10
CA ARG A 630 -20.66 0.73 -26.25
C ARG A 630 -22.02 0.05 -26.26
N GLU A 631 -23.08 0.80 -26.00
CA GLU A 631 -24.46 0.30 -26.08
C GLU A 631 -24.72 -0.39 -27.41
N LYS A 632 -24.40 0.28 -28.53
CA LYS A 632 -24.53 -0.27 -29.88
C LYS A 632 -23.78 -1.60 -30.05
N THR A 633 -22.50 -1.67 -29.71
CA THR A 633 -21.68 -2.90 -29.87
C THR A 633 -22.23 -4.07 -29.06
N VAL A 634 -22.78 -3.80 -27.86
CA VAL A 634 -23.40 -4.82 -27.03
C VAL A 634 -24.72 -5.30 -27.63
N THR A 635 -25.57 -4.38 -28.10
CA THR A 635 -26.84 -4.72 -28.74
C THR A 635 -26.65 -5.51 -30.04
N GLU A 636 -25.67 -5.13 -30.85
CA GLU A 636 -25.33 -5.84 -32.09
C GLU A 636 -24.59 -7.16 -31.82
N GLY A 637 -24.01 -7.33 -30.63
CA GLY A 637 -23.32 -8.55 -30.19
C GLY A 637 -21.91 -8.74 -30.76
N ASP A 638 -21.33 -7.70 -31.33
CA ASP A 638 -20.06 -7.72 -32.07
C ASP A 638 -19.23 -6.44 -31.80
N ASP A 639 -17.94 -6.46 -32.15
CA ASP A 639 -17.01 -5.34 -31.97
C ASP A 639 -16.84 -4.86 -30.52
N ILE A 640 -17.03 -5.75 -29.53
CA ILE A 640 -16.87 -5.43 -28.10
C ILE A 640 -15.40 -5.14 -27.79
N ASP A 641 -15.15 -3.98 -27.18
CA ASP A 641 -13.81 -3.52 -26.80
C ASP A 641 -13.40 -3.90 -25.37
N TRP A 642 -12.15 -3.60 -25.02
CA TRP A 642 -11.56 -3.98 -23.73
C TRP A 642 -12.35 -3.43 -22.52
N ALA A 643 -12.71 -2.15 -22.58
CA ALA A 643 -13.43 -1.48 -21.50
C ALA A 643 -14.88 -1.96 -21.37
N THR A 644 -15.51 -2.31 -22.48
CA THR A 644 -16.88 -2.87 -22.48
C THR A 644 -16.88 -4.28 -21.90
N ALA A 645 -15.90 -5.13 -22.27
CA ALA A 645 -15.73 -6.45 -21.66
C ALA A 645 -15.40 -6.36 -20.16
N GLU A 646 -14.57 -5.40 -19.74
CA GLU A 646 -14.32 -5.09 -18.32
C GLU A 646 -15.62 -4.74 -17.60
N SER A 647 -16.41 -3.81 -18.15
CA SER A 647 -17.71 -3.39 -17.60
C SER A 647 -18.70 -4.56 -17.50
N MET A 648 -18.73 -5.45 -18.48
CA MET A 648 -19.54 -6.68 -18.45
C MET A 648 -19.08 -7.63 -17.34
N SER A 649 -17.77 -7.75 -17.14
CA SER A 649 -17.20 -8.58 -16.08
C SER A 649 -17.61 -8.05 -14.71
N PHE A 650 -17.44 -6.74 -14.48
CA PHE A 650 -17.85 -6.11 -13.22
C PHE A 650 -19.35 -6.24 -12.99
N GLY A 651 -20.17 -5.84 -13.97
CA GLY A 651 -21.63 -5.89 -13.84
C GLY A 651 -22.17 -7.29 -13.55
N SER A 652 -21.57 -8.33 -14.16
CA SER A 652 -22.01 -9.72 -13.92
C SER A 652 -21.64 -10.22 -12.52
N ILE A 653 -20.45 -9.88 -12.01
CA ILE A 653 -20.04 -10.20 -10.63
C ILE A 653 -20.96 -9.49 -9.62
N LEU A 654 -21.31 -8.23 -9.89
CA LEU A 654 -22.22 -7.44 -9.04
C LEU A 654 -23.62 -8.04 -9.02
N ALA A 655 -24.16 -8.41 -10.20
CA ALA A 655 -25.48 -9.04 -10.36
C ALA A 655 -25.57 -10.41 -9.68
N GLU A 656 -24.46 -11.14 -9.58
CA GLU A 656 -24.36 -12.40 -8.85
C GLU A 656 -24.14 -12.23 -7.33
N GLY A 657 -24.23 -10.99 -6.83
CA GLY A 657 -24.21 -10.70 -5.40
C GLY A 657 -22.81 -10.59 -4.78
N MET A 658 -21.78 -10.38 -5.60
CA MET A 658 -20.38 -10.25 -5.15
C MET A 658 -19.85 -8.82 -5.32
N HIS A 659 -19.04 -8.36 -4.36
CA HIS A 659 -18.49 -7.00 -4.36
C HIS A 659 -17.36 -6.86 -5.39
N VAL A 660 -17.29 -5.70 -6.06
CA VAL A 660 -16.17 -5.35 -6.93
C VAL A 660 -15.56 -4.04 -6.42
N ARG A 661 -14.25 -4.07 -6.13
CA ARG A 661 -13.47 -2.90 -5.73
C ARG A 661 -12.32 -2.69 -6.71
N LEU A 662 -12.24 -1.49 -7.29
CA LEU A 662 -11.13 -1.05 -8.14
C LEU A 662 -10.52 0.22 -7.54
N SER A 663 -9.23 0.16 -7.28
CA SER A 663 -8.45 1.20 -6.61
C SER A 663 -7.14 1.46 -7.35
N GLY A 664 -6.72 2.72 -7.39
CA GLY A 664 -5.50 3.15 -8.08
C GLY A 664 -5.61 4.59 -8.57
N GLN A 665 -4.55 5.11 -9.16
CA GLN A 665 -4.51 6.49 -9.65
C GLN A 665 -5.41 6.62 -10.90
N ASP A 666 -6.35 7.56 -10.87
CA ASP A 666 -7.25 7.90 -11.98
C ASP A 666 -8.16 6.76 -12.49
N VAL A 667 -8.34 5.67 -11.74
CA VAL A 667 -9.06 4.46 -12.17
C VAL A 667 -10.53 4.70 -12.50
N GLU A 668 -11.16 5.71 -11.90
CA GLU A 668 -12.56 6.10 -12.15
C GLU A 668 -12.81 6.42 -13.64
N ARG A 669 -11.88 7.18 -14.24
CA ARG A 669 -11.86 7.47 -15.69
C ARG A 669 -11.08 6.40 -16.46
N GLY A 670 -10.05 5.84 -15.81
CA GLY A 670 -8.94 5.11 -16.40
C GLY A 670 -7.87 6.07 -16.93
N THR A 671 -6.59 5.75 -16.70
CA THR A 671 -5.42 6.53 -17.18
C THR A 671 -5.57 6.92 -18.64
N PHE A 672 -5.92 5.94 -19.49
CA PHE A 672 -6.05 6.13 -20.94
C PHE A 672 -7.42 6.65 -21.39
N SER A 673 -8.25 7.19 -20.48
CA SER A 673 -9.63 7.66 -20.73
C SER A 673 -10.47 6.61 -21.46
N HIS A 674 -10.40 5.37 -20.97
CA HIS A 674 -11.00 4.22 -21.63
C HIS A 674 -12.11 3.59 -20.81
N ARG A 675 -12.16 3.78 -19.49
CA ARG A 675 -13.06 3.06 -18.58
C ARG A 675 -14.36 3.81 -18.33
N HIS A 676 -14.28 5.02 -17.77
CA HIS A 676 -15.43 5.84 -17.40
C HIS A 676 -16.44 5.09 -16.50
N ALA A 677 -15.94 4.41 -15.47
CA ALA A 677 -16.78 3.72 -14.49
C ALA A 677 -17.53 4.70 -13.59
N LEU A 678 -17.00 5.93 -13.45
CA LEU A 678 -17.67 7.05 -12.81
C LEU A 678 -17.84 8.20 -13.81
N LEU A 679 -19.05 8.74 -13.87
CA LEU A 679 -19.42 9.91 -14.67
C LEU A 679 -19.54 11.13 -13.75
N ASN A 680 -19.15 12.30 -14.25
CA ASN A 680 -19.32 13.57 -13.54
C ASN A 680 -20.28 14.47 -14.34
N ASP A 681 -21.31 14.98 -13.66
CA ASP A 681 -22.23 15.94 -14.26
C ASP A 681 -21.48 17.24 -14.58
N GLN A 682 -21.59 17.72 -15.82
CA GLN A 682 -20.85 18.88 -16.30
C GLN A 682 -21.37 20.22 -15.75
N LYS A 683 -22.50 20.22 -15.04
CA LYS A 683 -23.10 21.41 -14.41
C LYS A 683 -23.00 21.37 -12.89
N THR A 684 -23.15 20.20 -12.27
CA THR A 684 -23.24 20.06 -10.80
C THR A 684 -22.05 19.35 -10.16
N GLU A 685 -21.19 18.71 -10.95
CA GLU A 685 -20.12 17.81 -10.48
C GLU A 685 -20.63 16.59 -9.69
N GLU A 686 -21.94 16.33 -9.72
CA GLU A 686 -22.52 15.13 -9.15
C GLU A 686 -21.93 13.88 -9.82
N ARG A 687 -21.60 12.88 -9.00
CA ARG A 687 -20.96 11.65 -9.44
C ARG A 687 -21.99 10.55 -9.62
N TYR A 688 -21.94 9.86 -10.76
CA TYR A 688 -22.82 8.75 -11.09
C TYR A 688 -22.01 7.52 -11.53
N VAL A 689 -22.29 6.35 -10.95
CA VAL A 689 -21.64 5.08 -11.30
C VAL A 689 -22.67 4.17 -11.97
N PRO A 690 -22.68 4.05 -13.31
CA PRO A 690 -23.73 3.34 -14.04
C PRO A 690 -23.97 1.90 -13.56
N LEU A 691 -22.91 1.15 -13.25
CA LEU A 691 -23.01 -0.25 -12.81
C LEU A 691 -23.61 -0.41 -11.40
N ASN A 692 -23.85 0.67 -10.65
CA ASN A 692 -24.60 0.64 -9.40
C ASN A 692 -26.12 0.66 -9.59
N HIS A 693 -26.61 0.65 -10.84
CA HIS A 693 -28.02 0.78 -11.20
C HIS A 693 -28.50 -0.32 -12.18
N LEU A 694 -28.12 -1.58 -11.96
CA LEU A 694 -28.57 -2.74 -12.75
C LEU A 694 -29.96 -3.24 -12.30
N VAL A 695 -30.36 -2.99 -11.06
CA VAL A 695 -31.67 -3.39 -10.53
C VAL A 695 -32.75 -2.38 -10.94
N GLY A 696 -33.86 -2.88 -11.49
CA GLY A 696 -35.01 -2.08 -11.93
C GLY A 696 -36.26 -2.92 -12.15
N ALA A 697 -37.42 -2.28 -12.33
CA ALA A 697 -38.68 -2.99 -12.61
C ALA A 697 -38.59 -3.78 -13.92
N GLY A 698 -38.79 -5.10 -13.88
CA GLY A 698 -38.65 -5.99 -15.04
C GLY A 698 -37.20 -6.31 -15.44
N SER A 699 -36.21 -5.94 -14.64
CA SER A 699 -34.80 -6.29 -14.86
C SER A 699 -34.55 -7.78 -14.68
N VAL A 700 -33.61 -8.33 -15.44
CA VAL A 700 -33.08 -9.70 -15.27
C VAL A 700 -32.23 -9.84 -13.99
N VAL A 701 -31.88 -8.72 -13.34
CA VAL A 701 -31.09 -8.67 -12.11
C VAL A 701 -32.00 -8.45 -10.90
N ALA A 702 -32.14 -9.47 -10.05
CA ALA A 702 -32.98 -9.40 -8.85
C ALA A 702 -32.35 -8.59 -7.71
N SER A 703 -31.02 -8.67 -7.56
CA SER A 703 -30.25 -7.95 -6.56
C SER A 703 -28.84 -7.71 -7.06
N GLN A 704 -28.15 -6.70 -6.53
CA GLN A 704 -26.74 -6.48 -6.83
C GLN A 704 -25.95 -6.02 -5.61
N GLN A 705 -24.64 -6.21 -5.66
CA GLN A 705 -23.70 -5.49 -4.82
C GLN A 705 -23.27 -4.15 -5.44
N GLN A 706 -22.49 -3.37 -4.69
CA GLN A 706 -21.97 -2.09 -5.12
C GLN A 706 -20.62 -2.25 -5.86
N LEU A 707 -20.41 -1.51 -6.94
CA LEU A 707 -19.09 -1.22 -7.49
C LEU A 707 -18.45 -0.09 -6.67
N THR A 708 -17.33 -0.38 -6.02
CA THR A 708 -16.46 0.62 -5.42
C THR A 708 -15.29 0.89 -6.37
N VAL A 709 -15.44 1.89 -7.24
CA VAL A 709 -14.31 2.44 -8.01
C VAL A 709 -13.84 3.72 -7.34
N CYS A 710 -12.55 3.83 -7.05
CA CYS A 710 -12.02 4.96 -6.29
C CYS A 710 -10.61 5.34 -6.72
N ASN A 711 -10.43 6.62 -7.03
CA ASN A 711 -9.09 7.18 -7.24
C ASN A 711 -8.29 7.13 -5.93
N SER A 712 -7.09 6.57 -5.98
CA SER A 712 -6.14 6.60 -4.88
C SER A 712 -5.43 7.95 -4.78
N SER A 713 -4.82 8.20 -3.62
CA SER A 713 -3.71 9.17 -3.55
C SER A 713 -2.53 8.67 -4.39
N LEU A 714 -1.56 9.54 -4.65
CA LEU A 714 -0.37 9.24 -5.45
C LEU A 714 0.65 8.44 -4.61
N THR A 715 0.27 7.21 -4.27
CA THR A 715 1.02 6.23 -3.47
C THR A 715 0.79 4.84 -4.06
N GLU A 716 1.87 4.09 -4.29
CA GLU A 716 1.77 2.68 -4.66
C GLU A 716 1.95 1.75 -3.44
N PHE A 717 2.91 2.04 -2.55
CA PHE A 717 3.21 1.15 -1.41
C PHE A 717 2.03 1.11 -0.42
N GLY A 718 1.59 2.29 0.04
CA GLY A 718 0.42 2.43 0.89
C GLY A 718 -0.86 1.89 0.23
N CYS A 719 -1.13 2.27 -1.02
CA CYS A 719 -2.35 1.85 -1.72
C CYS A 719 -2.40 0.33 -1.96
N LEU A 720 -1.33 -0.30 -2.49
CA LEU A 720 -1.32 -1.74 -2.76
C LEU A 720 -1.40 -2.54 -1.45
N GLY A 721 -0.70 -2.10 -0.40
CA GLY A 721 -0.82 -2.69 0.93
C GLY A 721 -2.26 -2.63 1.47
N PHE A 722 -2.96 -1.52 1.25
CA PHE A 722 -4.35 -1.36 1.65
C PHE A 722 -5.28 -2.33 0.91
N GLU A 723 -5.18 -2.41 -0.42
CA GLU A 723 -6.02 -3.31 -1.21
C GLU A 723 -5.73 -4.79 -0.89
N LEU A 724 -4.47 -5.12 -0.59
CA LEU A 724 -4.10 -6.43 -0.07
C LEU A 724 -4.85 -6.74 1.25
N GLY A 725 -4.82 -5.82 2.21
CA GLY A 725 -5.57 -5.95 3.47
C GLY A 725 -7.08 -6.14 3.27
N TYR A 726 -7.66 -5.36 2.35
CA TYR A 726 -9.08 -5.41 2.01
C TYR A 726 -9.47 -6.78 1.43
N SER A 727 -8.63 -7.32 0.53
CA SER A 727 -8.85 -8.62 -0.14
C SER A 727 -8.87 -9.83 0.80
N MET A 728 -8.33 -9.70 2.02
CA MET A 728 -8.20 -10.81 2.97
C MET A 728 -9.46 -11.04 3.80
N VAL A 729 -10.39 -10.09 3.85
CA VAL A 729 -11.56 -10.16 4.77
C VAL A 729 -12.64 -11.08 4.23
N ASN A 730 -13.04 -10.88 2.97
CA ASN A 730 -14.08 -11.66 2.33
C ASN A 730 -13.50 -12.35 1.08
N PRO A 731 -13.73 -13.65 0.86
CA PRO A 731 -13.31 -14.29 -0.38
C PRO A 731 -14.25 -13.99 -1.56
N ASN A 732 -15.52 -13.65 -1.33
CA ASN A 732 -16.53 -13.43 -2.37
C ASN A 732 -16.54 -11.98 -2.88
N GLN A 733 -15.37 -11.52 -3.34
CA GLN A 733 -15.16 -10.19 -3.90
C GLN A 733 -14.05 -10.21 -4.94
N LEU A 734 -14.15 -9.31 -5.92
CA LEU A 734 -13.07 -8.96 -6.84
C LEU A 734 -12.43 -7.65 -6.36
N VAL A 735 -11.23 -7.74 -5.79
CA VAL A 735 -10.44 -6.58 -5.36
C VAL A 735 -9.30 -6.39 -6.35
N MET A 736 -9.21 -5.19 -6.91
CA MET A 736 -8.23 -4.83 -7.94
C MET A 736 -7.47 -3.58 -7.53
N TRP A 737 -6.16 -3.63 -7.74
CA TRP A 737 -5.29 -2.47 -7.74
C TRP A 737 -4.74 -2.25 -9.15
N GLU A 738 -4.88 -1.03 -9.68
CA GLU A 738 -4.35 -0.65 -11.00
C GLU A 738 -3.22 0.37 -10.85
N ALA A 739 -2.06 0.04 -11.41
CA ALA A 739 -0.96 0.99 -11.57
C ALA A 739 -1.28 1.96 -12.71
N GLN A 740 -0.88 3.23 -12.59
CA GLN A 740 -1.11 4.20 -13.68
C GLN A 740 -0.41 3.75 -14.98
N PHE A 741 0.86 3.36 -14.84
CA PHE A 741 1.63 2.53 -15.75
C PHE A 741 2.23 1.39 -14.93
N GLY A 742 2.37 0.19 -15.52
CA GLY A 742 2.89 -0.96 -14.80
C GLY A 742 4.31 -0.75 -14.27
N ASP A 743 5.09 0.14 -14.90
CA ASP A 743 6.44 0.53 -14.51
C ASP A 743 6.52 1.00 -13.05
N PHE A 744 5.48 1.68 -12.54
CA PHE A 744 5.43 2.26 -11.19
C PHE A 744 5.11 1.26 -10.08
N ALA A 745 4.70 0.03 -10.42
CA ALA A 745 4.44 -1.00 -9.41
C ALA A 745 5.69 -1.38 -8.59
N ASN A 746 6.88 -1.02 -9.08
CA ASN A 746 8.15 -1.17 -8.37
C ASN A 746 8.22 -0.39 -7.05
N ASN A 747 7.45 0.69 -6.88
CA ASN A 747 7.36 1.45 -5.63
C ASN A 747 6.69 0.64 -4.51
N ALA A 748 5.95 -0.41 -4.86
CA ALA A 748 5.29 -1.32 -3.92
C ALA A 748 5.97 -2.71 -3.84
N GLN A 749 7.24 -2.82 -4.25
CA GLN A 749 7.96 -4.11 -4.33
C GLN A 749 7.95 -4.88 -2.99
N CYS A 750 8.04 -4.19 -1.85
CA CYS A 750 7.97 -4.85 -0.56
C CYS A 750 6.63 -5.57 -0.33
N ILE A 751 5.51 -5.02 -0.78
CA ILE A 751 4.20 -5.69 -0.70
C ILE A 751 4.17 -6.91 -1.63
N ILE A 752 4.69 -6.74 -2.85
CA ILE A 752 4.74 -7.81 -3.85
C ILE A 752 5.56 -9.00 -3.34
N ASP A 753 6.79 -8.76 -2.89
CA ASP A 753 7.74 -9.81 -2.48
C ASP A 753 7.33 -10.48 -1.18
N GLN A 754 6.90 -9.68 -0.20
CA GLN A 754 6.75 -10.16 1.16
C GLN A 754 5.35 -10.61 1.50
N PHE A 755 4.34 -10.24 0.71
CA PHE A 755 2.96 -10.63 0.97
C PHE A 755 2.32 -11.31 -0.23
N ILE A 756 2.33 -10.68 -1.41
CA ILE A 756 1.59 -11.20 -2.57
C ILE A 756 2.19 -12.52 -3.06
N SER A 757 3.50 -12.58 -3.27
CA SER A 757 4.17 -13.77 -3.82
C SER A 757 4.37 -14.89 -2.80
N SER A 758 4.43 -14.57 -1.49
CA SER A 758 4.91 -15.49 -0.46
C SER A 758 4.00 -15.61 0.77
N GLY A 759 2.95 -14.80 0.89
CA GLY A 759 2.10 -14.74 2.10
C GLY A 759 1.33 -16.04 2.37
N GLU A 760 0.87 -16.73 1.32
CA GLU A 760 0.22 -18.03 1.48
C GLU A 760 1.20 -19.10 1.98
N GLN A 761 2.42 -19.14 1.44
CA GLN A 761 3.42 -20.13 1.85
C GLN A 761 3.98 -19.87 3.25
N LYS A 762 4.15 -18.60 3.63
CA LYS A 762 4.69 -18.20 4.95
C LYS A 762 3.65 -18.29 6.06
N TRP A 763 2.41 -17.88 5.78
CA TRP A 763 1.40 -17.61 6.81
C TRP A 763 0.03 -18.23 6.53
N LEU A 764 -0.12 -19.05 5.48
CA LEU A 764 -1.41 -19.56 5.01
C LEU A 764 -2.42 -18.45 4.68
N GLN A 765 -1.90 -17.25 4.40
CA GLN A 765 -2.68 -16.05 4.16
C GLN A 765 -3.05 -15.97 2.69
N ARG A 766 -4.29 -16.34 2.38
CA ARG A 766 -4.84 -16.36 1.02
C ARG A 766 -5.37 -14.98 0.64
N THR A 767 -5.25 -14.65 -0.65
CA THR A 767 -5.80 -13.41 -1.24
C THR A 767 -6.23 -13.64 -2.68
N GLY A 768 -7.31 -12.99 -3.10
CA GLY A 768 -7.77 -12.92 -4.49
C GLY A 768 -7.39 -11.61 -5.20
N LEU A 769 -6.48 -10.82 -4.61
CA LEU A 769 -6.09 -9.51 -5.14
C LEU A 769 -5.60 -9.62 -6.59
N THR A 770 -6.13 -8.75 -7.44
CA THR A 770 -5.74 -8.64 -8.84
C THR A 770 -4.97 -7.36 -9.07
N MET A 771 -3.76 -7.46 -9.63
CA MET A 771 -2.93 -6.32 -10.02
C MET A 771 -3.08 -6.09 -11.52
N LEU A 772 -3.56 -4.92 -11.91
CA LEU A 772 -3.66 -4.47 -13.30
C LEU A 772 -2.45 -3.58 -13.63
N LEU A 773 -1.61 -4.05 -14.54
CA LEU A 773 -0.32 -3.44 -14.84
C LEU A 773 -0.24 -3.07 -16.32
N PRO A 774 -0.51 -1.81 -16.69
CA PRO A 774 -0.39 -1.36 -18.07
C PRO A 774 1.04 -1.59 -18.61
N HIS A 775 1.14 -2.36 -19.68
CA HIS A 775 2.38 -2.84 -20.29
C HIS A 775 2.32 -2.64 -21.81
N GLY A 776 3.44 -2.35 -22.46
CA GLY A 776 3.52 -2.29 -23.92
C GLY A 776 4.65 -1.38 -24.40
N TYR A 777 5.46 -1.87 -25.32
CA TYR A 777 6.59 -1.13 -25.89
C TYR A 777 6.10 -0.24 -27.04
N ASP A 778 5.49 0.90 -26.71
CA ASP A 778 4.87 1.81 -27.68
C ASP A 778 5.74 3.04 -28.03
N GLY A 779 7.05 2.99 -27.72
CA GLY A 779 7.99 4.08 -27.99
C GLY A 779 7.86 5.30 -27.06
N GLN A 780 7.33 5.08 -25.85
CA GLN A 780 7.15 6.12 -24.81
C GLN A 780 8.35 6.24 -23.85
N GLY A 781 9.39 5.43 -24.05
CA GLY A 781 10.61 5.43 -23.23
C GLY A 781 10.53 4.52 -21.99
N PRO A 782 11.61 4.46 -21.20
CA PRO A 782 11.86 3.39 -20.24
C PRO A 782 10.87 3.30 -19.06
N GLU A 783 10.18 4.39 -18.72
CA GLU A 783 9.28 4.47 -17.55
C GLU A 783 7.78 4.38 -17.91
N HIS A 784 7.47 4.06 -19.16
CA HIS A 784 6.09 3.93 -19.67
C HIS A 784 5.95 2.74 -20.63
N SER A 785 6.79 1.71 -20.47
CA SER A 785 6.87 0.58 -21.41
C SER A 785 6.66 -0.76 -20.74
N SER A 786 7.27 -0.98 -19.58
CA SER A 786 7.38 -2.31 -19.00
C SER A 786 6.96 -2.34 -17.54
N ALA A 787 5.94 -3.14 -17.28
CA ALA A 787 5.60 -3.61 -15.95
C ALA A 787 6.62 -4.63 -15.37
N ARG A 788 7.77 -4.86 -16.01
CA ARG A 788 8.82 -5.79 -15.56
C ARG A 788 8.30 -7.21 -15.33
N MET A 789 7.62 -7.74 -16.34
CA MET A 789 7.00 -9.07 -16.32
C MET A 789 7.96 -10.16 -15.80
N GLU A 790 9.22 -10.09 -16.19
CA GLU A 790 10.29 -10.99 -15.78
C GLU A 790 10.41 -11.13 -14.25
N ARG A 791 10.12 -10.06 -13.49
CA ARG A 791 10.24 -10.04 -12.03
C ARG A 791 9.12 -10.81 -11.36
N TYR A 792 7.88 -10.66 -11.84
CA TYR A 792 6.74 -11.43 -11.32
C TYR A 792 6.89 -12.92 -11.64
N LEU A 793 7.36 -13.23 -12.86
CA LEU A 793 7.62 -14.60 -13.27
C LEU A 793 8.76 -15.26 -12.50
N GLN A 794 9.82 -14.51 -12.17
CA GLN A 794 10.90 -14.98 -11.30
C GLN A 794 10.41 -15.34 -9.88
N LEU A 795 9.39 -14.64 -9.39
CA LEU A 795 8.79 -14.90 -8.09
C LEU A 795 7.82 -16.10 -8.09
N CYS A 796 7.51 -16.70 -9.24
CA CYS A 796 6.63 -17.87 -9.33
C CYS A 796 7.35 -19.18 -8.97
N ASP A 797 6.63 -20.10 -8.34
CA ASP A 797 7.17 -21.33 -7.71
C ASP A 797 7.00 -22.61 -8.55
N GLN A 798 6.61 -22.50 -9.82
CA GLN A 798 6.42 -23.66 -10.70
C GLN A 798 7.77 -24.26 -11.15
N ASP A 799 7.96 -25.58 -11.01
CA ASP A 799 9.11 -26.30 -11.58
C ASP A 799 9.12 -26.22 -13.12
N PRO A 800 10.18 -25.68 -13.75
CA PRO A 800 10.25 -25.56 -15.20
C PRO A 800 10.63 -26.85 -15.94
N PHE A 801 11.15 -27.87 -15.27
CA PHE A 801 11.75 -29.06 -15.90
C PHE A 801 10.87 -30.32 -15.85
N THR A 802 9.67 -30.20 -15.27
CA THR A 802 8.77 -31.33 -15.06
C THR A 802 7.43 -31.10 -15.76
N MET A 803 7.02 -32.04 -16.62
CA MET A 803 5.66 -32.05 -17.17
C MET A 803 4.68 -32.39 -16.04
N PRO A 804 3.58 -31.62 -15.87
CA PRO A 804 2.59 -31.94 -14.85
C PRO A 804 1.84 -33.22 -15.24
N GLU A 805 1.75 -34.19 -14.33
CA GLU A 805 1.03 -35.44 -14.60
C GLU A 805 -0.49 -35.20 -14.71
N PHE A 806 -1.19 -36.04 -15.48
CA PHE A 806 -2.66 -36.04 -15.45
C PHE A 806 -3.17 -36.64 -14.14
N GLY A 807 -4.30 -36.14 -13.64
CA GLY A 807 -4.91 -36.60 -12.38
C GLY A 807 -5.15 -35.45 -11.41
N VAL A 808 -5.32 -35.80 -10.13
CA VAL A 808 -5.72 -34.87 -9.04
C VAL A 808 -4.71 -34.84 -7.88
N GLY A 809 -3.57 -35.52 -8.03
CA GLY A 809 -2.48 -35.52 -7.05
C GLY A 809 -1.69 -34.21 -7.03
N LYS A 810 -0.87 -34.01 -6.01
CA LYS A 810 0.03 -32.84 -5.91
C LYS A 810 0.94 -32.75 -7.14
N GLY A 811 1.10 -31.57 -7.72
CA GLY A 811 1.88 -31.36 -8.95
C GLY A 811 1.18 -31.76 -10.25
N SER A 812 -0.07 -32.24 -10.19
CA SER A 812 -0.84 -32.60 -11.38
C SER A 812 -1.31 -31.39 -12.19
N TYR A 813 -1.64 -31.63 -13.46
CA TYR A 813 -2.21 -30.63 -14.37
C TYR A 813 -3.45 -29.94 -13.79
N ALA A 814 -4.34 -30.70 -13.15
CA ALA A 814 -5.59 -30.18 -12.62
C ALA A 814 -5.41 -29.27 -11.39
N ARG A 815 -4.27 -29.38 -10.70
CA ARG A 815 -3.96 -28.63 -9.47
C ARG A 815 -3.02 -27.46 -9.67
N GLN A 816 -2.47 -27.25 -10.86
CA GLN A 816 -1.52 -26.16 -11.12
C GLN A 816 -1.99 -24.79 -10.62
N HIS A 817 -3.27 -24.45 -10.84
CA HIS A 817 -3.84 -23.17 -10.41
C HIS A 817 -4.07 -23.08 -8.89
N GLN A 818 -4.30 -24.22 -8.24
CA GLN A 818 -4.49 -24.31 -6.79
C GLN A 818 -3.15 -24.24 -6.06
N GLU A 819 -2.08 -24.72 -6.70
CA GLU A 819 -0.76 -24.84 -6.08
C GLU A 819 0.14 -23.65 -6.35
N CYS A 820 0.03 -22.98 -7.50
CA CYS A 820 0.88 -21.83 -7.77
C CYS A 820 0.70 -20.73 -6.72
N ASN A 821 1.79 -20.05 -6.39
CA ASN A 821 1.72 -18.89 -5.51
C ASN A 821 1.02 -17.68 -6.15
N MET A 822 1.21 -17.44 -7.45
CA MET A 822 0.62 -16.33 -8.19
C MET A 822 0.22 -16.74 -9.60
N GLN A 823 -0.83 -16.16 -10.15
CA GLN A 823 -1.16 -16.29 -11.56
C GLN A 823 -0.62 -15.10 -12.35
N VAL A 824 -0.08 -15.34 -13.54
CA VAL A 824 0.48 -14.29 -14.40
C VAL A 824 -0.07 -14.43 -15.81
N ILE A 825 -0.76 -13.39 -16.28
CA ILE A 825 -1.43 -13.38 -17.60
C ILE A 825 -1.10 -12.11 -18.38
N TYR A 826 -1.08 -12.21 -19.72
CA TYR A 826 -1.03 -11.07 -20.64
C TYR A 826 -2.07 -11.28 -21.75
N PRO A 827 -3.36 -10.96 -21.48
CA PRO A 827 -4.43 -11.24 -22.42
C PRO A 827 -4.26 -10.46 -23.72
N THR A 828 -4.79 -10.99 -24.82
CA THR A 828 -4.77 -10.31 -26.13
C THR A 828 -6.15 -10.00 -26.70
N VAL A 829 -7.22 -10.56 -26.13
CA VAL A 829 -8.60 -10.35 -26.58
C VAL A 829 -9.52 -9.97 -25.41
N PRO A 830 -10.51 -9.07 -25.60
CA PRO A 830 -11.40 -8.61 -24.53
C PRO A 830 -12.15 -9.73 -23.79
N SER A 831 -12.65 -10.74 -24.50
CA SER A 831 -13.37 -11.88 -23.89
C SER A 831 -12.50 -12.67 -22.91
N ASN A 832 -11.21 -12.84 -23.21
CA ASN A 832 -10.30 -13.55 -22.32
C ASN A 832 -10.00 -12.72 -21.05
N TYR A 833 -9.94 -11.39 -21.17
CA TYR A 833 -9.85 -10.51 -20.00
C TYR A 833 -11.11 -10.57 -19.12
N PHE A 834 -12.31 -10.54 -19.73
CA PHE A 834 -13.58 -10.74 -19.03
C PHE A 834 -13.58 -12.03 -18.20
N HIS A 835 -13.17 -13.14 -18.81
CA HIS A 835 -13.11 -14.43 -18.12
C HIS A 835 -12.05 -14.49 -17.03
N ALA A 836 -10.88 -13.88 -17.25
CA ALA A 836 -9.81 -13.86 -16.26
C ALA A 836 -10.27 -13.20 -14.95
N LEU A 837 -10.99 -12.09 -15.05
CA LEU A 837 -11.53 -11.36 -13.90
C LEU A 837 -12.62 -12.17 -13.17
N ARG A 838 -13.60 -12.74 -13.89
CA ARG A 838 -14.64 -13.60 -13.28
C ARG A 838 -14.04 -14.83 -12.61
N ARG A 839 -13.05 -15.44 -13.27
CA ARG A 839 -12.33 -16.63 -12.77
C ARG A 839 -11.69 -16.41 -11.39
N GLN A 840 -11.31 -15.19 -11.03
CA GLN A 840 -10.78 -14.88 -9.69
C GLN A 840 -11.79 -15.16 -8.58
N VAL A 841 -13.08 -14.97 -8.86
CA VAL A 841 -14.14 -15.05 -7.85
C VAL A 841 -14.89 -16.39 -7.92
N MET A 842 -15.07 -16.97 -9.13
CA MET A 842 -15.83 -18.22 -9.32
C MET A 842 -15.14 -19.51 -8.88
N ARG A 843 -13.90 -19.42 -8.38
CA ARG A 843 -13.17 -20.58 -7.86
C ARG A 843 -13.50 -20.81 -6.39
N GLU A 844 -13.34 -22.04 -5.90
CA GLU A 844 -13.45 -22.35 -4.46
C GLU A 844 -12.17 -22.04 -3.67
N PHE A 845 -11.21 -21.38 -4.31
CA PHE A 845 -9.94 -20.92 -3.74
C PHE A 845 -9.58 -19.54 -4.29
N ARG A 846 -8.61 -18.87 -3.66
CA ARG A 846 -8.12 -17.56 -4.09
C ARG A 846 -6.61 -17.59 -4.27
N LYS A 847 -6.16 -16.99 -5.37
CA LYS A 847 -4.75 -16.74 -5.68
C LYS A 847 -4.60 -15.31 -6.18
N PRO A 848 -3.48 -14.63 -5.90
CA PRO A 848 -3.12 -13.40 -6.59
C PRO A 848 -3.17 -13.57 -8.11
N LEU A 849 -3.58 -12.51 -8.80
CA LEU A 849 -3.55 -12.44 -10.25
C LEU A 849 -2.81 -11.19 -10.73
N ILE A 850 -1.72 -11.39 -11.46
CA ILE A 850 -0.95 -10.34 -12.12
C ILE A 850 -1.42 -10.28 -13.58
N VAL A 851 -1.99 -9.16 -13.98
CA VAL A 851 -2.51 -8.92 -15.33
C VAL A 851 -1.69 -7.83 -15.99
N PHE A 852 -0.95 -8.20 -17.03
CA PHE A 852 -0.40 -7.20 -17.94
C PHE A 852 -1.52 -6.76 -18.89
N THR A 853 -1.83 -5.47 -18.89
CA THR A 853 -2.86 -4.90 -19.76
C THR A 853 -2.18 -4.10 -20.86
N SER A 854 -2.44 -4.41 -22.12
CA SER A 854 -1.86 -3.60 -23.19
C SER A 854 -2.52 -2.22 -23.27
N LYS A 855 -1.70 -1.18 -23.38
CA LYS A 855 -2.17 0.19 -23.65
C LYS A 855 -2.73 0.32 -25.06
N ALA A 856 -2.04 -0.25 -26.05
CA ALA A 856 -2.42 -0.18 -27.45
C ALA A 856 -3.72 -0.98 -27.74
N LEU A 857 -3.90 -2.14 -27.10
CA LEU A 857 -5.04 -3.01 -27.36
C LEU A 857 -6.38 -2.45 -26.87
N LEU A 858 -6.39 -1.46 -25.98
CA LEU A 858 -7.61 -0.78 -25.53
C LEU A 858 -8.47 -0.26 -26.69
N ARG A 859 -7.84 0.15 -27.80
CA ARG A 859 -8.51 0.71 -28.98
C ARG A 859 -8.08 0.07 -30.29
N HIS A 860 -7.32 -1.03 -30.24
CA HIS A 860 -6.81 -1.65 -31.46
C HIS A 860 -7.98 -2.24 -32.27
N PRO A 861 -8.11 -1.95 -33.60
CA PRO A 861 -9.26 -2.36 -34.39
C PRO A 861 -9.48 -3.87 -34.45
N LEU A 862 -8.42 -4.66 -34.34
CA LEU A 862 -8.49 -6.13 -34.35
C LEU A 862 -8.63 -6.73 -32.94
N ALA A 863 -8.45 -5.94 -31.88
CA ALA A 863 -8.56 -6.42 -30.49
C ALA A 863 -10.01 -6.26 -30.00
N LYS A 864 -10.90 -7.02 -30.63
CA LYS A 864 -12.34 -7.01 -30.41
C LYS A 864 -12.84 -8.42 -30.13
N SER A 865 -13.98 -8.49 -29.46
CA SER A 865 -14.67 -9.74 -29.14
C SER A 865 -16.14 -9.68 -29.52
N THR A 866 -16.76 -10.85 -29.67
CA THR A 866 -18.21 -10.96 -29.80
C THR A 866 -18.84 -11.24 -28.44
N ILE A 867 -20.13 -10.97 -28.28
CA ILE A 867 -20.85 -11.31 -27.04
C ILE A 867 -20.90 -12.82 -26.81
N ALA A 868 -20.91 -13.61 -27.90
CA ALA A 868 -20.88 -15.07 -27.87
C ALA A 868 -19.65 -15.62 -27.13
N GLU A 869 -18.51 -14.95 -27.25
CA GLU A 869 -17.27 -15.33 -26.58
C GLU A 869 -17.31 -15.11 -25.05
N MET A 870 -18.34 -14.45 -24.52
CA MET A 870 -18.57 -14.25 -23.08
C MET A 870 -19.86 -14.94 -22.59
N GLY A 871 -20.58 -15.61 -23.50
CA GLY A 871 -21.85 -16.28 -23.26
C GLY A 871 -21.74 -17.59 -22.46
N PRO A 872 -22.85 -18.29 -22.17
CA PRO A 872 -22.83 -19.53 -21.39
C PRO A 872 -21.90 -20.60 -21.97
N GLY A 873 -21.20 -21.34 -21.11
CA GLY A 873 -20.29 -22.42 -21.52
C GLY A 873 -18.87 -21.97 -21.91
N THR A 874 -18.65 -20.67 -22.06
CA THR A 874 -17.33 -20.09 -22.33
C THR A 874 -16.49 -19.94 -21.05
N ARG A 875 -15.20 -19.64 -21.23
CA ARG A 875 -14.19 -19.53 -20.16
C ARG A 875 -12.87 -18.96 -20.69
N PHE A 876 -11.98 -18.67 -19.74
CA PHE A 876 -10.61 -18.24 -20.00
C PHE A 876 -9.82 -19.31 -20.77
N GLN A 877 -9.09 -18.87 -21.80
CA GLN A 877 -8.19 -19.67 -22.61
C GLN A 877 -6.76 -19.38 -22.18
N ARG A 878 -6.02 -20.41 -21.74
CA ARG A 878 -4.62 -20.27 -21.28
C ARG A 878 -3.65 -20.03 -22.42
N LEU A 879 -3.96 -20.64 -23.57
CA LEU A 879 -3.21 -20.56 -24.80
C LEU A 879 -4.24 -20.46 -25.93
N ILE A 880 -4.03 -19.53 -26.86
CA ILE A 880 -4.87 -19.40 -28.07
C ILE A 880 -4.02 -19.84 -29.28
N PRO A 881 -4.33 -20.99 -29.90
CA PRO A 881 -3.62 -21.49 -31.08
C PRO A 881 -3.76 -20.57 -32.30
N GLU A 882 -3.02 -20.90 -33.36
CA GLU A 882 -3.25 -20.28 -34.66
C GLU A 882 -4.67 -20.54 -35.14
N VAL A 883 -5.18 -19.54 -35.81
CA VAL A 883 -6.51 -19.04 -35.62
C VAL A 883 -7.21 -19.07 -36.99
N LEU A 884 -6.39 -19.07 -38.06
CA LEU A 884 -6.71 -19.46 -39.43
C LEU A 884 -6.72 -20.98 -39.66
N HIS A 885 -6.46 -21.80 -38.63
CA HIS A 885 -6.51 -23.26 -38.69
C HIS A 885 -7.55 -23.83 -37.72
N PRO A 886 -7.95 -25.11 -37.91
CA PRO A 886 -8.73 -25.83 -36.91
C PRO A 886 -8.03 -25.81 -35.55
N ASN A 887 -8.81 -25.69 -34.48
CA ASN A 887 -8.26 -25.63 -33.14
C ASN A 887 -7.64 -26.99 -32.72
N PRO A 888 -6.31 -27.06 -32.50
CA PRO A 888 -5.67 -28.30 -32.05
C PRO A 888 -6.11 -28.74 -30.65
N LEU A 889 -6.68 -27.82 -29.86
CA LEU A 889 -7.09 -28.09 -28.48
C LEU A 889 -8.57 -28.47 -28.36
N ALA A 890 -9.30 -28.63 -29.46
CA ALA A 890 -10.76 -28.80 -29.44
C ALA A 890 -11.19 -30.07 -28.71
N ASN A 891 -10.43 -31.14 -28.94
CA ASN A 891 -10.64 -32.45 -28.34
C ASN A 891 -9.61 -32.76 -27.24
N PHE A 892 -8.80 -31.78 -26.83
CA PHE A 892 -7.80 -31.99 -25.81
C PHE A 892 -8.48 -32.12 -24.44
N ASN A 893 -8.56 -33.36 -23.95
CA ASN A 893 -9.08 -33.67 -22.62
C ASN A 893 -7.96 -34.23 -21.73
N PRO A 894 -7.35 -33.41 -20.86
CA PRO A 894 -6.25 -33.82 -19.97
C PRO A 894 -6.70 -34.69 -18.79
N VAL A 895 -7.95 -35.16 -18.78
CA VAL A 895 -8.57 -35.79 -17.62
C VAL A 895 -9.31 -37.08 -18.05
N PRO A 896 -9.18 -38.22 -17.34
CA PRO A 896 -9.94 -39.44 -17.65
C PRO A 896 -11.47 -39.20 -17.61
N GLU A 897 -12.23 -39.96 -18.39
CA GLU A 897 -13.69 -39.79 -18.64
C GLU A 897 -14.61 -39.66 -17.39
N ASN A 898 -14.11 -39.92 -16.17
CA ASN A 898 -14.87 -39.90 -14.92
C ASN A 898 -14.40 -38.88 -13.86
N SER A 899 -13.48 -37.97 -14.18
CA SER A 899 -12.96 -36.99 -13.23
C SER A 899 -13.51 -35.59 -13.51
N ALA A 900 -14.32 -35.08 -12.58
CA ALA A 900 -14.95 -33.75 -12.67
C ALA A 900 -13.94 -32.58 -12.58
N VAL A 901 -12.63 -32.81 -12.44
CA VAL A 901 -11.64 -31.76 -12.20
C VAL A 901 -11.18 -31.15 -13.51
N TRP A 902 -12.02 -30.29 -14.05
CA TRP A 902 -11.84 -29.71 -15.37
C TRP A 902 -11.08 -28.38 -15.26
N SER A 903 -9.90 -28.26 -15.87
CA SER A 903 -9.20 -26.97 -16.09
C SER A 903 -8.97 -26.78 -17.59
N GLY A 904 -10.03 -26.94 -18.37
CA GLY A 904 -9.86 -27.11 -19.80
C GLY A 904 -9.97 -25.82 -20.62
N ASN A 905 -9.58 -26.01 -21.87
CA ASN A 905 -9.75 -25.07 -22.97
C ASN A 905 -11.15 -25.20 -23.57
N ASN A 906 -11.70 -24.09 -24.08
CA ASN A 906 -12.93 -24.16 -24.88
C ASN A 906 -12.77 -25.17 -26.01
N ALA A 907 -13.83 -25.94 -26.28
CA ALA A 907 -13.89 -26.83 -27.43
C ALA A 907 -13.60 -26.07 -28.74
N GLU A 908 -13.78 -24.74 -28.79
CA GLU A 908 -13.25 -23.92 -29.87
C GLU A 908 -12.85 -22.51 -29.35
N PRO A 909 -11.57 -22.09 -29.43
CA PRO A 909 -11.06 -20.72 -29.30
C PRO A 909 -11.71 -19.71 -30.22
N ARG A 910 -12.54 -20.17 -31.15
CA ARG A 910 -13.24 -19.42 -32.16
C ARG A 910 -14.49 -20.19 -32.51
N LEU A 911 -15.68 -19.66 -32.22
CA LEU A 911 -16.80 -19.95 -33.11
C LEU A 911 -16.31 -19.68 -34.53
N PRO A 912 -16.46 -20.63 -35.43
CA PRO A 912 -15.37 -21.00 -36.31
C PRO A 912 -15.15 -19.98 -37.42
N TYR A 913 -13.86 -19.72 -37.70
CA TYR A 913 -13.37 -19.30 -39.03
C TYR A 913 -13.57 -20.41 -40.09
N SER A 914 -14.48 -21.38 -39.87
CA SER A 914 -14.80 -22.47 -40.81
C SER A 914 -15.57 -21.99 -42.04
N ALA A 915 -15.75 -20.68 -42.22
CA ALA A 915 -16.32 -20.10 -43.42
C ALA A 915 -15.28 -19.63 -44.46
N ILE A 916 -13.99 -19.95 -44.30
CA ILE A 916 -13.06 -19.87 -45.45
C ILE A 916 -13.13 -21.21 -46.17
N ALA A 917 -14.14 -21.30 -47.02
CA ALA A 917 -14.40 -22.43 -47.88
C ALA A 917 -13.18 -22.74 -48.76
N ASP A 918 -12.86 -24.02 -48.87
CA ASP A 918 -12.39 -24.58 -50.13
C ASP A 918 -13.36 -24.10 -51.23
N PRO A 919 -12.93 -23.33 -52.24
CA PRO A 919 -13.80 -22.90 -53.33
C PRO A 919 -14.48 -24.09 -54.04
N ALA A 920 -13.93 -25.31 -53.90
CA ALA A 920 -14.47 -26.52 -54.50
C ALA A 920 -15.52 -27.25 -53.63
N ASN A 921 -15.62 -26.99 -52.32
CA ASN A 921 -16.59 -27.67 -51.44
C ASN A 921 -16.88 -26.89 -50.13
N PRO A 922 -17.96 -26.10 -50.06
CA PRO A 922 -18.38 -25.44 -48.82
C PRO A 922 -19.15 -26.38 -47.87
N PRO A 923 -18.89 -26.36 -46.55
CA PRO A 923 -19.73 -27.06 -45.57
C PRO A 923 -21.08 -26.34 -45.35
N VAL A 924 -22.11 -27.11 -45.00
CA VAL A 924 -23.48 -26.60 -44.77
C VAL A 924 -23.58 -25.92 -43.39
N ILE A 925 -23.94 -24.64 -43.37
CA ILE A 925 -24.15 -23.83 -42.15
C ILE A 925 -25.52 -24.17 -41.53
N PRO A 926 -25.61 -24.38 -40.19
CA PRO A 926 -26.90 -24.51 -39.50
C PRO A 926 -27.78 -23.26 -39.69
N ALA A 927 -29.07 -23.44 -39.99
CA ALA A 927 -29.99 -22.32 -40.17
C ALA A 927 -30.06 -21.43 -38.91
N GLY A 928 -29.78 -20.13 -39.05
CA GLY A 928 -29.88 -19.13 -37.98
C GLY A 928 -28.56 -18.47 -37.55
N VAL A 929 -27.41 -18.91 -38.05
CA VAL A 929 -26.10 -18.29 -37.74
C VAL A 929 -25.68 -17.36 -38.88
N THR A 930 -25.68 -16.05 -38.64
CA THR A 930 -25.18 -15.04 -39.59
C THR A 930 -23.71 -14.77 -39.31
N ILE A 931 -22.85 -14.71 -40.35
CA ILE A 931 -21.44 -14.32 -40.21
C ILE A 931 -21.39 -12.84 -39.78
N PRO A 932 -20.76 -12.50 -38.63
CA PRO A 932 -20.60 -11.13 -38.17
C PRO A 932 -19.98 -10.20 -39.24
N GLU A 933 -20.50 -8.98 -39.38
CA GLU A 933 -20.06 -8.00 -40.38
C GLU A 933 -18.61 -7.52 -40.13
N SER A 934 -18.11 -7.60 -38.89
CA SER A 934 -16.72 -7.34 -38.51
C SER A 934 -15.74 -8.33 -39.18
N LEU A 935 -16.13 -9.60 -39.28
CA LEU A 935 -15.35 -10.63 -39.97
C LEU A 935 -15.31 -10.39 -41.48
N LYS A 936 -16.40 -9.87 -42.06
CA LYS A 936 -16.41 -9.42 -43.46
C LYS A 936 -15.49 -8.21 -43.69
N LYS A 937 -15.39 -7.29 -42.73
CA LYS A 937 -14.49 -6.11 -42.80
C LYS A 937 -13.01 -6.46 -42.64
N ILE A 938 -12.69 -7.43 -41.78
CA ILE A 938 -11.31 -7.96 -41.65
C ILE A 938 -10.91 -8.67 -42.94
N ALA A 939 -11.80 -9.52 -43.49
CA ALA A 939 -11.62 -10.16 -44.80
C ALA A 939 -11.57 -9.16 -45.97
N ALA A 940 -12.24 -8.01 -45.87
CA ALA A 940 -12.17 -6.94 -46.87
C ALA A 940 -10.89 -6.07 -46.76
N SER A 941 -10.18 -6.12 -45.63
CA SER A 941 -8.99 -5.30 -45.37
C SER A 941 -7.65 -5.98 -45.72
N GLN A 942 -7.68 -7.28 -46.00
CA GLN A 942 -6.55 -8.04 -46.54
C GLN A 942 -7.05 -8.94 -47.68
N PRO A 943 -6.45 -8.89 -48.88
CA PRO A 943 -6.84 -9.80 -49.95
C PRO A 943 -6.61 -11.25 -49.48
N GLU A 944 -7.68 -12.05 -49.39
CA GLU A 944 -7.72 -13.53 -49.22
C GLU A 944 -6.45 -14.22 -48.68
N PHE A 945 -5.88 -13.74 -47.54
CA PHE A 945 -4.70 -14.38 -46.96
C PHE A 945 -5.11 -15.66 -46.24
N THR A 946 -4.52 -16.79 -46.63
CA THR A 946 -4.75 -18.11 -46.03
C THR A 946 -3.41 -18.78 -45.73
N LEU A 947 -3.36 -19.62 -44.71
CA LEU A 947 -2.15 -20.40 -44.42
C LEU A 947 -2.06 -21.64 -45.31
N LEU A 948 -0.86 -22.19 -45.45
CA LEU A 948 -0.69 -23.54 -45.95
C LEU A 948 -1.34 -24.53 -44.97
N PRO A 949 -1.78 -25.72 -45.42
CA PRO A 949 -2.34 -26.75 -44.54
C PRO A 949 -1.46 -27.01 -43.31
N PRO A 950 -2.03 -27.40 -42.15
CA PRO A 950 -1.27 -27.58 -40.91
C PRO A 950 0.01 -28.42 -41.05
N ASN A 951 -0.02 -29.52 -41.80
CA ASN A 951 1.15 -30.37 -42.03
C ASN A 951 2.23 -29.76 -42.93
N GLN A 952 1.98 -28.60 -43.54
CA GLN A 952 2.93 -27.83 -44.35
C GLN A 952 3.49 -26.61 -43.62
N ILE A 953 3.06 -26.35 -42.37
CA ILE A 953 3.63 -25.30 -41.54
C ILE A 953 5.07 -25.68 -41.18
N LYS A 954 5.97 -24.71 -41.33
CA LYS A 954 7.41 -24.84 -41.08
C LYS A 954 7.85 -24.17 -39.79
N THR A 955 7.18 -23.09 -39.39
CA THR A 955 7.54 -22.32 -38.21
C THR A 955 6.33 -22.14 -37.30
N VAL A 956 6.48 -22.46 -36.02
CA VAL A 956 5.51 -22.14 -34.98
C VAL A 956 6.09 -21.07 -34.06
N ILE A 957 5.47 -19.90 -34.04
CA ILE A 957 5.88 -18.76 -33.21
C ILE A 957 4.97 -18.68 -31.98
N PHE A 958 5.53 -18.90 -30.80
CA PHE A 958 4.89 -18.56 -29.52
C PHE A 958 5.16 -17.09 -29.19
N CYS A 959 4.15 -16.37 -28.72
CA CYS A 959 4.27 -15.00 -28.24
C CYS A 959 3.27 -14.73 -27.12
N SER A 960 3.39 -13.60 -26.43
CA SER A 960 2.44 -13.16 -25.41
C SER A 960 2.12 -11.68 -25.58
N GLY A 961 0.88 -11.28 -25.37
CA GLY A 961 0.48 -9.88 -25.46
C GLY A 961 0.45 -9.27 -26.86
N GLN A 962 0.63 -7.95 -26.91
CA GLN A 962 0.32 -7.12 -28.08
C GLN A 962 1.14 -7.42 -29.34
N VAL A 963 2.33 -8.01 -29.18
CA VAL A 963 3.22 -8.37 -30.29
C VAL A 963 2.54 -9.28 -31.33
N TYR A 964 1.55 -10.08 -30.90
CA TYR A 964 0.72 -10.91 -31.79
C TYR A 964 0.15 -10.11 -32.97
N TYR A 965 -0.38 -8.91 -32.72
CA TYR A 965 -1.06 -8.13 -33.76
C TYR A 965 -0.07 -7.58 -34.79
N VAL A 966 1.15 -7.25 -34.38
CA VAL A 966 2.22 -6.83 -35.29
C VAL A 966 2.68 -8.01 -36.14
N LEU A 967 2.95 -9.16 -35.53
CA LEU A 967 3.37 -10.38 -36.24
C LEU A 967 2.31 -10.88 -37.22
N SER A 968 1.06 -10.96 -36.80
CA SER A 968 -0.05 -11.44 -37.63
C SER A 968 -0.25 -10.56 -38.87
N ARG A 969 -0.23 -9.23 -38.70
CA ARG A 969 -0.35 -8.29 -39.82
C ARG A 969 0.87 -8.32 -40.73
N ALA A 970 2.08 -8.37 -40.17
CA ALA A 970 3.32 -8.45 -40.97
C ALA A 970 3.39 -9.76 -41.76
N ARG A 971 3.01 -10.90 -41.16
CA ARG A 971 2.93 -12.19 -41.84
C ARG A 971 2.03 -12.13 -43.06
N ALA A 972 0.81 -11.63 -42.88
CA ALA A 972 -0.16 -11.55 -43.97
C ALA A 972 0.24 -10.54 -45.06
N LEU A 973 0.75 -9.37 -44.66
CA LEU A 973 1.25 -8.35 -45.58
C LEU A 973 2.39 -8.86 -46.49
N ASN A 974 3.22 -9.75 -45.96
CA ASN A 974 4.34 -10.36 -46.68
C ASN A 974 3.99 -11.71 -47.31
N ASN A 975 2.72 -12.13 -47.29
CA ASN A 975 2.22 -13.39 -47.83
C ASN A 975 3.00 -14.63 -47.33
N LEU A 976 3.38 -14.63 -46.04
CA LEU A 976 4.13 -15.73 -45.40
C LEU A 976 3.14 -16.80 -44.90
N ARG A 977 2.87 -17.81 -45.71
CA ARG A 977 1.76 -18.77 -45.51
C ARG A 977 2.14 -20.00 -44.67
N ASP A 978 3.42 -20.23 -44.40
CA ASP A 978 4.00 -21.41 -43.73
C ASP A 978 4.32 -21.18 -42.24
N ILE A 979 3.85 -20.08 -41.66
CA ILE A 979 4.12 -19.68 -40.26
C ILE A 979 2.80 -19.69 -39.48
N ALA A 980 2.75 -20.43 -38.37
CA ALA A 980 1.65 -20.39 -37.40
C ALA A 980 2.03 -19.55 -36.17
N ILE A 981 1.12 -18.70 -35.68
CA ILE A 981 1.36 -17.83 -34.52
C ILE A 981 0.43 -18.23 -33.37
N VAL A 982 1.02 -18.53 -32.22
CA VAL A 982 0.38 -19.05 -31.01
C VAL A 982 0.55 -18.02 -29.89
N ARG A 983 -0.53 -17.77 -29.15
CA ARG A 983 -0.54 -16.82 -28.03
C ARG A 983 -0.56 -17.54 -26.69
N LEU A 984 0.40 -17.21 -25.84
CA LEU A 984 0.40 -17.55 -24.42
C LEU A 984 -0.32 -16.44 -23.66
N GLU A 985 -1.58 -16.67 -23.34
CA GLU A 985 -2.39 -15.73 -22.55
C GLU A 985 -2.09 -15.86 -21.06
N GLN A 986 -1.76 -17.09 -20.62
CA GLN A 986 -1.32 -17.38 -19.26
C GLN A 986 0.13 -17.88 -19.28
N LEU A 987 0.99 -17.15 -18.56
CA LEU A 987 2.40 -17.45 -18.41
C LEU A 987 2.63 -18.31 -17.18
N ASN A 988 2.00 -18.00 -16.05
CA ASN A 988 2.02 -18.83 -14.85
C ASN A 988 0.59 -19.11 -14.32
N PRO A 989 0.25 -20.37 -13.99
CA PRO A 989 0.97 -21.61 -14.30
C PRO A 989 1.09 -21.86 -15.81
N PHE A 990 2.27 -22.27 -16.28
CA PHE A 990 2.55 -22.49 -17.70
C PHE A 990 1.69 -23.64 -18.30
N PRO A 991 1.12 -23.46 -19.50
CA PRO A 991 0.26 -24.44 -20.17
C PRO A 991 1.08 -25.49 -20.94
N PHE A 992 1.78 -26.36 -20.21
CA PHE A 992 2.71 -27.37 -20.76
C PHE A 992 2.07 -28.28 -21.82
N TRP A 993 0.90 -28.85 -21.50
CA TRP A 993 0.26 -29.82 -22.40
C TRP A 993 -0.35 -29.13 -23.61
N GLU A 994 -0.95 -27.97 -23.43
CA GLU A 994 -1.50 -27.19 -24.54
C GLU A 994 -0.39 -26.81 -25.53
N ALA A 995 0.78 -26.39 -25.03
CA ALA A 995 1.93 -26.11 -25.88
C ALA A 995 2.40 -27.37 -26.62
N LYS A 996 2.50 -28.51 -25.94
CA LYS A 996 2.85 -29.80 -26.55
C LYS A 996 1.87 -30.18 -27.67
N GLU A 997 0.57 -30.16 -27.42
CA GLU A 997 -0.46 -30.54 -28.40
C GLU A 997 -0.45 -29.64 -29.64
N VAL A 998 -0.26 -28.33 -29.44
CA VAL A 998 -0.15 -27.38 -30.56
C VAL A 998 1.08 -27.66 -31.42
N ILE A 999 2.22 -28.01 -30.82
CA ILE A 999 3.44 -28.34 -31.57
C ILE A 999 3.25 -29.66 -32.33
N ASP A 1000 2.66 -30.68 -31.69
CA ASP A 1000 2.38 -31.96 -32.35
C ASP A 1000 1.37 -31.82 -33.50
N PHE A 1001 0.40 -30.91 -33.39
CA PHE A 1001 -0.55 -30.64 -34.48
C PHE A 1001 0.13 -30.18 -35.79
N TYR A 1002 1.25 -29.44 -35.68
CA TYR A 1002 2.02 -28.97 -36.83
C TYR A 1002 3.15 -29.90 -37.25
N GLY A 1003 3.81 -30.54 -36.27
CA GLY A 1003 5.02 -31.32 -36.51
C GLY A 1003 4.82 -32.85 -36.59
N ALA A 1004 3.83 -33.42 -35.90
CA ALA A 1004 3.67 -34.87 -35.87
C ALA A 1004 3.06 -35.42 -37.18
N ASN A 1005 3.08 -36.75 -37.33
CA ASN A 1005 2.39 -37.48 -38.41
C ASN A 1005 2.71 -37.01 -39.85
N GLY A 1006 3.98 -36.72 -40.13
CA GLY A 1006 4.43 -36.27 -41.46
C GLY A 1006 4.34 -34.75 -41.68
N GLY A 1007 4.21 -33.97 -40.60
CA GLY A 1007 4.34 -32.52 -40.63
C GLY A 1007 5.73 -32.03 -41.06
N LYS A 1008 5.78 -30.83 -41.65
CA LYS A 1008 7.01 -30.18 -42.14
C LYS A 1008 7.58 -29.14 -41.18
N LEU A 1009 7.26 -29.23 -39.90
CA LEU A 1009 7.77 -28.29 -38.89
C LEU A 1009 9.29 -28.35 -38.82
N GLU A 1010 9.93 -27.19 -39.01
CA GLU A 1010 11.37 -26.98 -39.02
C GLU A 1010 11.85 -26.26 -37.75
N GLU A 1011 11.05 -25.33 -37.19
CA GLU A 1011 11.47 -24.58 -36.01
C GLU A 1011 10.32 -24.12 -35.10
N VAL A 1012 10.66 -23.97 -33.82
CA VAL A 1012 9.83 -23.32 -32.80
C VAL A 1012 10.52 -22.04 -32.35
N VAL A 1013 9.77 -20.94 -32.34
CA VAL A 1013 10.28 -19.59 -32.05
C VAL A 1013 9.50 -19.04 -30.87
N TYR A 1014 10.18 -18.34 -29.97
CA TYR A 1014 9.53 -17.45 -29.01
C TYR A 1014 9.80 -16.00 -29.39
N CYS A 1015 8.74 -15.26 -29.69
CA CYS A 1015 8.81 -13.85 -30.06
C CYS A 1015 8.23 -12.96 -28.96
N GLN A 1016 8.97 -11.92 -28.58
CA GLN A 1016 8.52 -10.91 -27.63
C GLN A 1016 9.00 -9.51 -28.05
N GLU A 1017 8.34 -8.45 -27.57
CA GLU A 1017 8.79 -7.07 -27.81
C GLU A 1017 9.85 -6.65 -26.80
N GLU A 1018 9.84 -7.23 -25.61
CA GLU A 1018 10.75 -6.89 -24.52
C GLU A 1018 12.21 -7.32 -24.82
N ALA A 1019 13.16 -6.67 -24.16
CA ALA A 1019 14.57 -7.06 -24.16
C ALA A 1019 14.76 -8.52 -23.74
N MET A 1020 15.79 -9.22 -24.24
CA MET A 1020 16.02 -10.65 -23.95
C MET A 1020 16.17 -10.97 -22.45
N ASN A 1021 16.68 -10.04 -21.64
CA ASN A 1021 16.77 -10.15 -20.18
C ASN A 1021 15.51 -9.65 -19.44
N SER A 1022 14.45 -9.31 -20.17
CA SER A 1022 13.15 -8.83 -19.70
C SER A 1022 12.02 -9.63 -20.35
N GLY A 1023 10.77 -9.28 -20.05
CA GLY A 1023 9.61 -9.99 -20.60
C GLY A 1023 9.53 -11.43 -20.10
N ALA A 1024 8.98 -12.34 -20.89
CA ALA A 1024 8.75 -13.71 -20.45
C ALA A 1024 9.84 -14.71 -20.85
N TRP A 1025 10.80 -14.34 -21.71
CA TRP A 1025 11.76 -15.27 -22.30
C TRP A 1025 12.46 -16.18 -21.28
N SER A 1026 13.08 -15.62 -20.24
CA SER A 1026 13.84 -16.38 -19.22
C SER A 1026 12.97 -17.35 -18.42
N PHE A 1027 11.67 -17.10 -18.33
CA PHE A 1027 10.70 -17.97 -17.67
C PHE A 1027 10.13 -19.03 -18.64
N VAL A 1028 9.78 -18.62 -19.86
CA VAL A 1028 9.14 -19.47 -20.85
C VAL A 1028 10.13 -20.45 -21.47
N GLN A 1029 11.37 -20.04 -21.74
CA GLN A 1029 12.37 -20.87 -22.42
C GLN A 1029 12.51 -22.28 -21.82
N PRO A 1030 12.85 -22.47 -20.53
CA PRO A 1030 13.01 -23.82 -19.98
C PRO A 1030 11.69 -24.61 -19.94
N ARG A 1031 10.54 -23.95 -19.78
CA ARG A 1031 9.21 -24.59 -19.72
C ARG A 1031 8.71 -25.05 -21.07
N LEU A 1032 8.88 -24.22 -22.09
CA LEU A 1032 8.55 -24.53 -23.47
C LEU A 1032 9.48 -25.62 -24.00
N GLU A 1033 10.75 -25.67 -23.58
CA GLU A 1033 11.64 -26.79 -23.88
C GLU A 1033 11.16 -28.11 -23.28
N THR A 1034 10.70 -28.08 -22.03
CA THR A 1034 10.12 -29.26 -21.37
C THR A 1034 8.89 -29.76 -22.12
N ALA A 1035 7.98 -28.86 -22.51
CA ALA A 1035 6.83 -29.21 -23.34
C ALA A 1035 7.25 -29.75 -24.72
N LEU A 1036 8.22 -29.11 -25.37
CA LEU A 1036 8.75 -29.50 -26.67
C LEU A 1036 9.37 -30.90 -26.64
N LYS A 1037 10.21 -31.20 -25.64
CA LYS A 1037 10.82 -32.53 -25.44
C LYS A 1037 9.79 -33.64 -25.24
N ALA A 1038 8.59 -33.29 -24.76
CA ALA A 1038 7.48 -34.23 -24.59
C ALA A 1038 6.73 -34.55 -25.90
N THR A 1039 6.87 -33.73 -26.95
CA THR A 1039 6.18 -33.88 -28.25
C THR A 1039 6.62 -35.13 -29.00
N ASN A 1040 5.72 -35.66 -29.84
CA ASN A 1040 6.04 -36.72 -30.79
C ASN A 1040 6.91 -36.20 -31.94
N TRP A 1041 6.75 -34.93 -32.34
CA TRP A 1041 7.64 -34.29 -33.31
C TRP A 1041 9.10 -34.33 -32.86
N PHE A 1042 9.40 -33.88 -31.64
CA PHE A 1042 10.77 -33.87 -31.10
C PHE A 1042 11.39 -35.28 -31.03
N LYS A 1043 10.56 -36.30 -30.76
CA LYS A 1043 10.98 -37.70 -30.70
C LYS A 1043 11.17 -38.35 -32.08
N SER A 1044 10.68 -37.71 -33.15
CA SER A 1044 10.79 -38.20 -34.53
C SER A 1044 12.15 -37.88 -35.17
N ASP A 1045 12.51 -38.60 -36.24
CA ASP A 1045 13.71 -38.30 -37.03
C ASP A 1045 13.66 -36.89 -37.65
N ALA A 1046 12.48 -36.46 -38.09
CA ALA A 1046 12.27 -35.13 -38.66
C ALA A 1046 12.55 -34.03 -37.63
N GLY A 1047 12.04 -34.17 -36.41
CA GLY A 1047 12.30 -33.20 -35.33
C GLY A 1047 13.77 -33.20 -34.90
N ARG A 1048 14.40 -34.38 -34.78
CA ARG A 1048 15.84 -34.48 -34.48
C ARG A 1048 16.69 -33.80 -35.55
N ALA A 1049 16.42 -34.07 -36.84
CA ALA A 1049 17.14 -33.45 -37.95
C ALA A 1049 16.96 -31.94 -37.99
N ALA A 1050 15.74 -31.44 -37.72
CA ALA A 1050 15.44 -30.01 -37.64
C ALA A 1050 16.28 -29.32 -36.55
N ILE A 1051 16.34 -29.91 -35.35
CA ILE A 1051 17.13 -29.39 -34.23
C ILE A 1051 18.64 -29.47 -34.51
N GLU A 1052 19.11 -30.53 -35.14
CA GLU A 1052 20.54 -30.69 -35.50
C GLU A 1052 20.98 -29.71 -36.59
N SER A 1053 20.08 -29.30 -37.48
CA SER A 1053 20.33 -28.31 -38.53
C SER A 1053 20.47 -26.87 -38.00
N TYR A 1054 20.07 -26.64 -36.74
CA TYR A 1054 20.13 -25.35 -36.10
C TYR A 1054 21.58 -25.05 -35.64
N ASP A 1055 22.19 -23.97 -36.18
CA ASP A 1055 23.58 -23.61 -35.87
C ASP A 1055 23.73 -23.31 -34.36
N ARG A 1056 24.49 -24.15 -33.65
CA ARG A 1056 24.62 -24.12 -32.18
C ARG A 1056 25.48 -22.98 -31.65
N ARG A 1057 25.98 -22.10 -32.53
CA ARG A 1057 26.82 -20.98 -32.15
C ARG A 1057 25.96 -19.80 -31.74
N PHE A 1058 25.88 -19.56 -30.43
CA PHE A 1058 25.53 -18.25 -29.89
C PHE A 1058 26.38 -17.22 -30.63
N THR A 1059 25.76 -16.40 -31.46
CA THR A 1059 26.42 -15.23 -32.03
C THR A 1059 26.05 -14.09 -31.10
N PRO A 1060 26.98 -13.53 -30.29
CA PRO A 1060 26.73 -12.30 -29.57
C PRO A 1060 26.56 -11.22 -30.64
N GLY A 1061 25.31 -10.94 -31.02
CA GLY A 1061 24.98 -9.97 -32.05
C GLY A 1061 24.16 -8.88 -31.41
N GLY A 1062 24.82 -7.80 -30.99
CA GLY A 1062 24.12 -6.57 -30.68
C GLY A 1062 23.51 -6.00 -31.95
N LEU A 1063 22.26 -5.60 -31.89
CA LEU A 1063 21.55 -4.68 -32.78
C LEU A 1063 22.16 -3.26 -32.68
N ASP A 1064 23.48 -3.18 -32.49
CA ASP A 1064 24.30 -1.97 -32.50
C ASP A 1064 24.46 -1.52 -33.96
N ASN A 1065 23.43 -0.92 -34.57
CA ASN A 1065 23.45 -0.18 -35.85
C ASN A 1065 24.16 -0.81 -37.07
N HIS A 1066 24.71 -2.03 -36.98
CA HIS A 1066 25.55 -2.68 -37.96
C HIS A 1066 24.79 -3.86 -38.54
N TYR A 1067 23.94 -3.53 -39.51
CA TYR A 1067 23.29 -4.46 -40.40
C TYR A 1067 24.34 -5.09 -41.32
N ASP A 1068 24.80 -6.31 -41.03
CA ASP A 1068 25.70 -7.07 -41.91
C ASP A 1068 24.98 -8.18 -42.70
N GLY A 1069 23.65 -8.25 -42.60
CA GLY A 1069 22.83 -9.24 -43.31
C GLY A 1069 22.99 -10.68 -42.79
N LYS A 1070 23.60 -10.90 -41.62
CA LYS A 1070 23.71 -12.22 -41.01
C LYS A 1070 22.41 -12.66 -40.33
N LYS A 1071 22.18 -13.98 -40.27
CA LYS A 1071 21.12 -14.59 -39.48
C LYS A 1071 21.42 -14.43 -37.99
N SER A 1072 20.45 -13.97 -37.22
CA SER A 1072 20.47 -14.02 -35.77
C SER A 1072 20.14 -15.43 -35.30
N VAL A 1073 21.01 -16.00 -34.48
CA VAL A 1073 20.87 -17.36 -33.93
C VAL A 1073 20.79 -17.32 -32.39
N ARG A 1074 20.07 -16.32 -31.86
CA ARG A 1074 19.84 -16.16 -30.42
C ARG A 1074 18.77 -17.14 -29.95
N GLY A 1075 18.88 -17.62 -28.70
CA GLY A 1075 17.92 -18.54 -28.11
C GLY A 1075 18.57 -19.70 -27.37
N SER A 1076 17.86 -20.81 -27.27
CA SER A 1076 18.37 -22.07 -26.75
C SER A 1076 18.67 -23.06 -27.89
N PRO A 1077 19.24 -24.25 -27.62
CA PRO A 1077 19.44 -25.27 -28.64
C PRO A 1077 18.15 -25.78 -29.31
N TYR A 1078 16.98 -25.47 -28.75
CA TYR A 1078 15.69 -26.01 -29.21
C TYR A 1078 14.67 -24.95 -29.60
N ILE A 1079 14.84 -23.72 -29.11
CA ILE A 1079 13.87 -22.64 -29.30
C ILE A 1079 14.63 -21.39 -29.71
N ARG A 1080 14.28 -20.85 -30.88
CA ARG A 1080 14.81 -19.58 -31.36
C ARG A 1080 14.18 -18.43 -30.58
N TYR A 1081 15.01 -17.48 -30.14
CA TYR A 1081 14.55 -16.22 -29.61
C TYR A 1081 14.42 -15.19 -30.74
N ALA A 1082 13.31 -14.45 -30.74
CA ALA A 1082 13.15 -13.25 -31.55
C ALA A 1082 12.65 -12.09 -30.66
N GLY A 1083 13.40 -11.00 -30.60
CA GLY A 1083 13.07 -9.90 -29.71
C GLY A 1083 14.19 -8.87 -29.58
N ARG A 1084 14.01 -7.90 -28.68
CA ARG A 1084 15.01 -6.87 -28.42
C ARG A 1084 16.25 -7.44 -27.75
N ASP A 1085 17.39 -6.80 -27.96
CA ASP A 1085 18.60 -7.15 -27.21
C ASP A 1085 18.49 -6.91 -25.72
N ILE A 1086 19.44 -7.50 -25.00
CA ILE A 1086 19.66 -7.25 -23.59
C ILE A 1086 19.83 -5.74 -23.37
N SER A 1087 19.08 -5.21 -22.41
CA SER A 1087 19.13 -3.80 -22.05
C SER A 1087 19.17 -3.62 -20.53
N ALA A 1088 19.85 -2.57 -20.08
CA ALA A 1088 19.85 -2.15 -18.67
C ALA A 1088 18.56 -1.39 -18.31
N ALA A 1089 17.97 -0.70 -19.28
CA ALA A 1089 16.70 0.01 -19.13
C ALA A 1089 15.55 -0.79 -19.78
N PRO A 1090 14.30 -0.65 -19.32
CA PRO A 1090 13.18 -1.37 -19.93
C PRO A 1090 13.04 -1.15 -21.44
N SER A 1091 13.21 0.08 -21.91
CA SER A 1091 13.17 0.40 -23.35
C SER A 1091 14.05 1.60 -23.67
N THR A 1092 14.33 1.81 -24.95
CA THR A 1092 15.05 3.00 -25.43
C THR A 1092 14.20 4.27 -25.34
N GLY A 1093 14.81 5.38 -24.92
CA GLY A 1093 14.18 6.71 -24.98
C GLY A 1093 14.15 7.33 -26.39
N LEU A 1094 14.87 6.74 -27.36
CA LEU A 1094 14.97 7.26 -28.72
C LEU A 1094 13.92 6.59 -29.62
N LYS A 1095 12.89 7.33 -30.03
CA LYS A 1095 11.83 6.83 -30.93
C LYS A 1095 12.35 6.18 -32.22
N LYS A 1096 13.43 6.72 -32.80
CA LYS A 1096 14.06 6.15 -34.01
C LYS A 1096 14.66 4.76 -33.74
N GLN A 1097 15.33 4.61 -32.58
CA GLN A 1097 15.90 3.33 -32.17
C GLN A 1097 14.78 2.32 -31.85
N HIS A 1098 13.75 2.75 -31.12
CA HIS A 1098 12.58 1.91 -30.82
C HIS A 1098 11.93 1.37 -32.10
N ALA A 1099 11.68 2.25 -33.09
CA ALA A 1099 11.10 1.86 -34.37
C ALA A 1099 12.06 1.00 -35.23
N PHE A 1100 13.37 1.11 -35.03
CA PHE A 1100 14.35 0.22 -35.66
C PHE A 1100 14.27 -1.18 -35.03
N GLU A 1101 14.34 -1.26 -33.70
CA GLU A 1101 14.22 -2.51 -32.94
C GLU A 1101 12.92 -3.26 -33.28
N ASP A 1102 11.79 -2.56 -33.38
CA ASP A 1102 10.51 -3.16 -33.78
C ASP A 1102 10.58 -3.87 -35.12
N LYS A 1103 11.20 -3.24 -36.11
CA LYS A 1103 11.33 -3.82 -37.45
C LYS A 1103 12.28 -5.02 -37.44
N MET A 1104 13.36 -4.94 -36.66
CA MET A 1104 14.38 -5.97 -36.60
C MET A 1104 13.88 -7.25 -35.96
N PHE A 1105 13.20 -7.18 -34.80
CA PHE A 1105 12.69 -8.41 -34.19
C PHE A 1105 11.55 -9.01 -35.02
N VAL A 1106 10.74 -8.19 -35.71
CA VAL A 1106 9.68 -8.70 -36.60
C VAL A 1106 10.29 -9.44 -37.80
N SER A 1107 11.35 -8.90 -38.42
CA SER A 1107 12.06 -9.63 -39.49
C SER A 1107 12.70 -10.90 -38.95
N GLU A 1108 13.34 -10.83 -37.78
CA GLU A 1108 13.97 -11.98 -37.13
C GLU A 1108 12.95 -13.09 -36.90
N ALA A 1109 11.77 -12.76 -36.37
CA ALA A 1109 10.71 -13.71 -36.09
C ALA A 1109 10.19 -14.38 -37.37
N LEU A 1110 9.90 -13.60 -38.42
CA LEU A 1110 9.17 -14.05 -39.61
C LEU A 1110 10.06 -14.57 -40.75
N LEU A 1111 11.34 -14.24 -40.79
CA LEU A 1111 12.24 -14.57 -41.90
C LEU A 1111 13.34 -15.57 -41.49
N GLY A 1112 13.02 -16.53 -40.63
CA GLY A 1112 13.96 -17.60 -40.23
C GLY A 1112 15.26 -17.09 -39.61
N GLY A 1113 15.17 -16.02 -38.81
CA GLY A 1113 16.31 -15.36 -38.16
C GLY A 1113 17.01 -14.29 -39.01
N GLU A 1114 16.59 -14.03 -40.25
CA GLU A 1114 17.18 -12.98 -41.08
C GLU A 1114 16.79 -11.59 -40.58
N LEU A 1115 17.80 -10.80 -40.18
CA LEU A 1115 17.62 -9.38 -39.89
C LEU A 1115 17.52 -8.63 -41.21
N LYS A 1116 16.32 -8.18 -41.57
CA LYS A 1116 16.04 -7.50 -42.85
C LYS A 1116 15.34 -6.17 -42.62
N MET A 1117 15.87 -5.10 -43.18
CA MET A 1117 15.16 -3.82 -43.19
C MET A 1117 13.95 -3.89 -44.13
N PRO A 1118 12.78 -3.37 -43.75
CA PRO A 1118 11.61 -3.38 -44.60
C PRO A 1118 11.80 -2.46 -45.82
N VAL A 1119 11.29 -2.89 -46.98
CA VAL A 1119 11.25 -2.08 -48.21
C VAL A 1119 10.27 -0.92 -48.09
N SER A 1120 9.21 -1.09 -47.30
CA SER A 1120 8.23 -0.04 -47.00
C SER A 1120 7.48 -0.34 -45.69
N LEU A 1121 6.73 0.65 -45.19
CA LEU A 1121 5.81 0.47 -44.07
C LEU A 1121 4.38 0.71 -44.57
N GLU A 1122 3.49 -0.27 -44.40
CA GLU A 1122 2.07 -0.12 -44.70
C GLU A 1122 1.30 0.01 -43.38
N ASN A 1123 0.77 1.20 -43.08
CA ASN A 1123 0.11 1.51 -41.81
C ASN A 1123 0.97 1.14 -40.57
N GLY A 1124 2.28 1.42 -40.65
CA GLY A 1124 3.25 1.13 -39.59
C GLY A 1124 3.75 -0.31 -39.54
N ILE A 1125 3.21 -1.22 -40.36
CA ILE A 1125 3.61 -2.64 -40.41
C ILE A 1125 4.72 -2.83 -41.45
N PRO A 1126 5.80 -3.57 -41.13
CA PRO A 1126 6.91 -3.77 -42.04
C PRO A 1126 6.55 -4.69 -43.21
N LYS A 1127 6.82 -4.21 -44.44
CA LYS A 1127 6.82 -5.00 -45.67
C LYS A 1127 8.26 -5.25 -46.10
N PHE A 1128 8.63 -6.50 -46.27
CA PHE A 1128 9.99 -6.97 -46.57
C PHE A 1128 10.18 -7.39 -48.03
N TYR A 1129 9.10 -7.60 -48.79
CA TYR A 1129 9.11 -8.01 -50.20
C TYR A 1129 8.31 -7.06 -51.09
#